data_AF-W6Y6Y8-F1
#
_entry.id   AF-W6Y6Y8-F1
#
_cell.length_a   1.000
_cell.length_b   1.000
_cell.length_c   1.000
_cell.angle_alpha   90.00
_cell.angle_beta   90.00
_cell.angle_gamma   90.00
#
_symmetry.space_group_name_H-M   'P 1'
#
loop_
_entity.id
_entity.type
_entity.pdbx_description
1 polymer ?
#
loop_
_entity_poly.entity_id
_entity_poly.type
_entity_poly.pdbx_seq_one_letter_code
_entity_poly.pdbx_strand_id
1 'polypeptide(L)'
;MIDLATALLITAAFLRTTLALDACPNGEKIYTGASGMSYKLCPNSDFLGETVQIRGNVNSLEECAAMCDGDKNCYRGVYDHDYRYCHIKAQGAMRWEPSQQFDVIQQNFKDIARCPGQETSYSSNGKNYKICRSSDLRGGTLQIQWNVNSLNDCADRCARDGACVHALWDATYKACHFKGSQETNTIIWSLNKQFDTIRLDLKFPRATKGEWSDLVWLPLIPVAGYVVPEFPSSSRLLVFSAYKPFEFSGPMKQTVFGDYNFNTGQTSLRTIANTQHDMFCPGISSLQDGRILIQGGSDASVTSFYNPSTNEFTRGPDLGKARGYQSSVTTSDNKIFTIGGAWSGAREGKDGEVYDPKSNTWMPLPGAKVGPMLTQDNAGIWKEDNHAWLFAWRNGSVFQAGPSKAQNWYGTAGQGSQVGAGIRDDNHAMCGIFAMYEPGKIFSSGGSTSYSDVASLTRAHITTIDKPYQPAKVERMPDMAFPRGYANAVVLPDGTVFITGGQRWVKGFQDTDSVVYPELFNPYTKQWRTLAPEAIPRNYHSISILLADGRVFSGGGGLCWTGGDCDPHADHPNGQIFSPPYLFNSDGSVATRPVISSVSARSIKVGGSFTINLSVSALNLKFVLVRMGSVTHSVNTDQRRIPLTNVSRSGPNYTVSLPNDSGVLIPGMYYLFVSSANGTPSLARTMQIML
;
A
#
# COMPACT_ATOMS: atom_id res chain seq x y z
N MET A 1 -31.06 -48.33 70.00
CA MET A 1 -31.67 -49.26 69.02
C MET A 1 -31.61 -48.56 67.66
N ILE A 2 -30.75 -49.05 66.75
CA ILE A 2 -30.98 -49.38 65.32
C ILE A 2 -32.03 -48.47 64.61
N ASP A 3 -31.84 -47.78 63.48
CA ASP A 3 -30.96 -47.93 62.30
C ASP A 3 -31.14 -46.74 61.32
N LEU A 4 -30.37 -46.77 60.22
CA LEU A 4 -30.62 -46.23 58.87
C LEU A 4 -30.45 -44.72 58.59
N ALA A 5 -29.28 -44.36 58.03
CA ALA A 5 -29.19 -43.40 56.92
C ALA A 5 -27.90 -43.63 56.11
N THR A 6 -28.06 -44.17 54.89
CA THR A 6 -27.01 -44.44 53.92
C THR A 6 -27.04 -43.38 52.80
N ALA A 7 -25.87 -42.82 52.50
CA ALA A 7 -25.37 -42.30 51.21
C ALA A 7 -26.18 -41.31 50.36
N LEU A 8 -25.61 -40.11 50.14
CA LEU A 8 -25.21 -39.64 48.80
C LEU A 8 -24.18 -38.49 48.91
N LEU A 9 -22.89 -38.81 48.75
CA LEU A 9 -21.83 -37.82 48.52
C LEU A 9 -21.68 -37.68 47.00
N ILE A 10 -22.24 -36.60 46.44
CA ILE A 10 -22.01 -36.21 45.05
C ILE A 10 -20.64 -35.55 44.98
N THR A 11 -19.64 -36.28 44.47
CA THR A 11 -18.39 -35.70 43.98
C THR A 11 -18.70 -34.95 42.70
N ALA A 12 -18.82 -33.62 42.79
CA ALA A 12 -18.78 -32.74 41.63
C ALA A 12 -17.37 -32.79 41.03
N ALA A 13 -17.15 -33.71 40.09
CA ALA A 13 -16.03 -33.64 39.17
C ALA A 13 -16.26 -32.39 38.30
N PHE A 14 -15.56 -31.30 38.61
CA PHE A 14 -15.41 -30.18 37.69
C PHE A 14 -14.70 -30.70 36.44
N LEU A 15 -15.48 -31.07 35.41
CA LEU A 15 -14.97 -31.08 34.05
C LEU A 15 -14.59 -29.63 33.71
N ARG A 16 -13.32 -29.27 33.90
CA ARG A 16 -12.75 -28.09 33.28
C ARG A 16 -12.75 -28.34 31.77
N THR A 17 -13.78 -27.86 31.08
CA THR A 17 -13.72 -27.69 29.64
C THR A 17 -12.73 -26.54 29.37
N THR A 18 -11.47 -26.88 29.15
CA THR A 18 -10.48 -25.95 28.60
C THR A 18 -10.99 -25.54 27.22
N LEU A 19 -11.36 -24.27 27.06
CA LEU A 19 -11.72 -23.72 25.76
C LEU A 19 -10.49 -23.81 24.86
N ALA A 20 -10.70 -24.26 23.62
CA ALA A 20 -9.63 -24.29 22.63
C ALA A 20 -9.13 -22.86 22.37
N LEU A 21 -7.82 -22.71 22.21
CA LEU A 21 -7.20 -21.45 21.83
C LEU A 21 -7.34 -21.20 20.33
N ASP A 22 -7.62 -19.96 19.99
CA ASP A 22 -7.56 -19.38 18.65
C ASP A 22 -6.35 -18.44 18.47
N ALA A 23 -5.70 -18.02 19.58
CA ALA A 23 -4.51 -17.20 19.60
C ALA A 23 -3.57 -17.53 20.77
N CYS A 24 -2.33 -17.05 20.70
CA CYS A 24 -1.34 -17.25 21.77
C CYS A 24 -1.75 -16.53 23.06
N PRO A 25 -1.77 -17.19 24.23
CA PRO A 25 -2.25 -16.58 25.47
C PRO A 25 -1.42 -15.39 25.96
N ASN A 26 -0.11 -15.39 25.71
CA ASN A 26 0.84 -14.39 26.21
C ASN A 26 1.51 -13.59 25.09
N GLY A 27 0.90 -13.57 23.90
CA GLY A 27 1.49 -13.00 22.71
C GLY A 27 2.50 -13.95 22.04
N GLU A 28 2.58 -13.85 20.72
CA GLU A 28 3.51 -14.65 19.91
C GLU A 28 4.87 -13.97 19.78
N LYS A 29 5.94 -14.76 19.83
CA LYS A 29 7.29 -14.33 19.43
C LYS A 29 7.66 -15.00 18.12
N ILE A 30 8.29 -14.26 17.22
CA ILE A 30 8.77 -14.82 15.96
C ILE A 30 10.23 -15.26 16.10
N TYR A 31 10.49 -16.52 15.80
CA TYR A 31 11.83 -17.07 15.62
C TYR A 31 12.11 -17.27 14.12
N THR A 32 13.31 -16.91 13.67
CA THR A 32 13.78 -17.20 12.31
C THR A 32 14.99 -18.11 12.42
N GLY A 33 14.88 -19.31 11.86
CA GLY A 33 15.93 -20.32 11.90
C GLY A 33 17.07 -20.03 10.92
N ALA A 34 18.15 -20.79 11.03
CA ALA A 34 19.32 -20.66 10.17
C ALA A 34 19.01 -20.99 8.69
N SER A 35 17.99 -21.81 8.42
CA SER A 35 17.51 -22.07 7.07
C SER A 35 16.72 -20.89 6.46
N GLY A 36 16.36 -19.91 7.29
CA GLY A 36 15.51 -18.78 6.94
C GLY A 36 14.01 -19.02 7.15
N MET A 37 13.60 -20.20 7.62
CA MET A 37 12.21 -20.46 7.97
C MET A 37 11.79 -19.70 9.23
N SER A 38 10.53 -19.28 9.26
CA SER A 38 9.94 -18.54 10.37
C SER A 38 9.01 -19.42 11.21
N TYR A 39 9.02 -19.23 12.53
CA TYR A 39 8.17 -19.93 13.47
C TYR A 39 7.54 -18.96 14.47
N LYS A 40 6.26 -19.16 14.75
CA LYS A 40 5.54 -18.57 15.87
C LYS A 40 5.84 -19.41 17.12
N LEU A 41 6.37 -18.75 18.13
CA LEU A 41 6.61 -19.29 19.46
C LEU A 41 5.49 -18.79 20.36
N CYS A 42 4.78 -19.73 20.98
CA CYS A 42 3.58 -19.47 21.75
C CYS A 42 3.73 -20.03 23.18
N PRO A 43 4.30 -19.25 24.11
CA PRO A 43 4.50 -19.69 25.48
C PRO A 43 3.19 -19.97 26.21
N ASN A 44 3.23 -20.96 27.09
CA ASN A 44 2.11 -21.42 27.90
C ASN A 44 0.92 -21.98 27.07
N SER A 45 1.22 -22.84 26.11
CA SER A 45 0.20 -23.50 25.30
C SER A 45 0.65 -24.88 24.78
N ASP A 46 -0.30 -25.76 24.50
CA ASP A 46 -0.06 -27.13 24.01
C ASP A 46 -0.94 -27.47 22.80
N PHE A 47 -0.37 -28.21 21.86
CA PHE A 47 -1.12 -28.90 20.82
C PHE A 47 -1.36 -30.36 21.23
N LEU A 48 -2.60 -30.65 21.63
CA LEU A 48 -3.07 -32.00 21.87
C LEU A 48 -3.30 -32.72 20.54
N GLY A 49 -2.60 -33.83 20.35
CA GLY A 49 -2.64 -34.65 19.15
C GLY A 49 -1.38 -35.52 19.02
N GLU A 50 -1.26 -36.21 17.89
CA GLU A 50 -0.19 -37.18 17.66
C GLU A 50 1.21 -36.50 17.66
N THR A 51 2.13 -37.12 18.39
CA THR A 51 3.55 -36.77 18.38
C THR A 51 4.29 -37.80 17.54
N VAL A 52 4.86 -37.37 16.42
CA VAL A 52 5.57 -38.25 15.48
C VAL A 52 7.02 -38.49 15.91
N GLN A 53 7.58 -37.59 16.73
CA GLN A 53 8.94 -37.70 17.21
C GLN A 53 9.13 -36.91 18.50
N ILE A 54 9.94 -37.44 19.43
CA ILE A 54 10.36 -36.74 20.64
C ILE A 54 11.88 -36.59 20.60
N ARG A 55 12.35 -35.40 20.94
CA ARG A 55 13.77 -35.06 21.05
C ARG A 55 14.08 -34.58 22.45
N GLY A 56 15.07 -35.19 23.11
CA GLY A 56 15.48 -34.81 24.47
C GLY A 56 16.63 -33.81 24.49
N ASN A 57 16.99 -33.36 25.70
CA ASN A 57 18.09 -32.42 25.98
C ASN A 57 17.91 -31.05 25.34
N VAL A 58 16.67 -30.59 25.20
CA VAL A 58 16.35 -29.30 24.59
C VAL A 58 16.25 -28.26 25.69
N ASN A 59 17.09 -27.23 25.65
CA ASN A 59 17.26 -26.33 26.78
C ASN A 59 16.27 -25.16 26.79
N SER A 60 15.59 -24.89 25.67
CA SER A 60 14.69 -23.75 25.50
C SER A 60 13.69 -23.98 24.36
N LEU A 61 12.65 -23.16 24.35
CA LEU A 61 11.69 -23.07 23.25
C LEU A 61 12.38 -22.71 21.92
N GLU A 62 13.32 -21.76 21.93
CA GLU A 62 14.09 -21.38 20.75
C GLU A 62 14.96 -22.53 20.22
N GLU A 63 15.52 -23.37 21.09
CA GLU A 63 16.27 -24.55 20.66
C GLU A 63 15.36 -25.61 20.05
N CYS A 64 14.17 -25.85 20.63
CA CYS A 64 13.16 -26.71 20.02
C CYS A 64 12.74 -26.17 18.64
N ALA A 65 12.63 -24.84 18.47
CA ALA A 65 12.36 -24.20 17.19
C ALA A 65 13.53 -24.34 16.20
N ALA A 66 14.78 -24.20 16.65
CA ALA A 66 15.97 -24.43 15.84
C ALA A 66 16.09 -25.88 15.36
N MET A 67 15.72 -26.84 16.22
CA MET A 67 15.64 -28.25 15.84
C MET A 67 14.55 -28.48 14.80
N CYS A 68 13.38 -27.88 15.02
CA CYS A 68 12.30 -27.90 14.04
C CYS A 68 12.78 -27.34 12.70
N ASP A 69 13.56 -26.25 12.70
CA ASP A 69 14.16 -25.66 11.51
C ASP A 69 15.00 -26.63 10.68
N GLY A 70 15.84 -27.43 11.33
CA GLY A 70 16.65 -28.45 10.68
C GLY A 70 15.87 -29.65 10.15
N ASP A 71 14.61 -29.85 10.57
CA ASP A 71 13.77 -30.97 10.15
C ASP A 71 12.72 -30.54 9.12
N LYS A 72 12.81 -31.06 7.89
CA LYS A 72 11.84 -30.80 6.82
C LYS A 72 10.41 -31.26 7.15
N ASN A 73 10.25 -32.20 8.07
CA ASN A 73 8.95 -32.73 8.48
C ASN A 73 8.38 -32.05 9.73
N CYS A 74 9.12 -31.13 10.35
CA CYS A 74 8.64 -30.39 11.51
C CYS A 74 7.91 -29.10 11.08
N TYR A 75 6.58 -29.13 11.14
CA TYR A 75 5.71 -27.96 10.90
C TYR A 75 5.21 -27.35 12.21
N ARG A 76 5.11 -28.18 13.26
CA ARG A 76 4.65 -27.81 14.59
C ARG A 76 5.37 -28.66 15.62
N GLY A 77 5.57 -28.10 16.80
CA GLY A 77 6.18 -28.78 17.93
C GLY A 77 5.64 -28.25 19.25
N VAL A 78 5.87 -29.02 20.31
CA VAL A 78 5.60 -28.61 21.68
C VAL A 78 6.85 -28.83 22.51
N TYR A 79 7.33 -27.77 23.13
CA TYR A 79 8.43 -27.82 24.08
C TYR A 79 7.87 -28.07 25.49
N ASP A 80 8.41 -29.09 26.16
CA ASP A 80 8.07 -29.48 27.52
C ASP A 80 9.14 -28.96 28.48
N HIS A 81 8.75 -28.04 29.36
CA HIS A 81 9.66 -27.40 30.32
C HIS A 81 10.18 -28.38 31.37
N ASP A 82 9.33 -29.31 31.81
CA ASP A 82 9.60 -30.19 32.94
C ASP A 82 10.59 -31.28 32.55
N TYR A 83 10.43 -31.83 31.34
CA TYR A 83 11.26 -32.91 30.83
C TYR A 83 12.33 -32.47 29.84
N ARG A 84 12.32 -31.20 29.43
CA ARG A 84 13.27 -30.63 28.45
C ARG A 84 13.20 -31.37 27.11
N TYR A 85 11.98 -31.68 26.69
CA TYR A 85 11.67 -32.43 25.49
C TYR A 85 11.03 -31.53 24.44
N CYS A 86 11.32 -31.83 23.18
CA CYS A 86 10.69 -31.23 22.02
C CYS A 86 9.87 -32.30 21.30
N HIS A 87 8.55 -32.20 21.40
CA HIS A 87 7.58 -33.09 20.80
C HIS A 87 7.23 -32.56 19.41
N ILE A 88 7.75 -33.19 18.36
CA ILE A 88 7.40 -32.89 16.97
C ILE A 88 6.03 -33.49 16.67
N LYS A 89 5.08 -32.64 16.29
CA LYS A 89 3.69 -33.04 16.10
C LYS A 89 3.43 -33.49 14.66
N ALA A 90 2.46 -34.38 14.48
CA ALA A 90 2.00 -34.83 13.16
C ALA A 90 1.39 -33.68 12.34
N GLN A 91 1.31 -33.85 11.02
CA GLN A 91 0.46 -33.02 10.17
C GLN A 91 -1.00 -33.45 10.35
N GLY A 92 -1.87 -32.53 10.79
CA GLY A 92 -3.29 -32.80 10.98
C GLY A 92 -4.00 -31.75 11.82
N ALA A 93 -5.30 -31.97 12.05
CA ALA A 93 -6.07 -31.17 13.00
C ALA A 93 -5.54 -31.44 14.42
N MET A 94 -5.22 -30.37 15.14
CA MET A 94 -4.72 -30.42 16.53
C MET A 94 -5.64 -29.56 17.38
N ARG A 95 -5.90 -29.97 18.62
CA ARG A 95 -6.60 -29.10 19.58
C ARG A 95 -5.56 -28.25 20.30
N TRP A 96 -5.65 -26.94 20.17
CA TRP A 96 -4.77 -26.00 20.84
C TRP A 96 -5.37 -25.61 22.18
N GLU A 97 -4.61 -25.70 23.27
CA GLU A 97 -5.10 -25.39 24.61
C GLU A 97 -4.07 -24.61 25.43
N PRO A 98 -4.49 -23.85 26.46
CA PRO A 98 -3.57 -23.27 27.42
C PRO A 98 -2.85 -24.36 28.22
N SER A 99 -1.56 -24.18 28.48
CA SER A 99 -0.77 -25.08 29.32
C SER A 99 0.28 -24.30 30.09
N GLN A 100 0.62 -24.69 31.31
CA GLN A 100 1.77 -24.10 32.03
C GLN A 100 3.05 -24.91 31.86
N GLN A 101 2.95 -26.16 31.41
CA GLN A 101 4.08 -27.07 31.22
C GLN A 101 4.65 -27.01 29.80
N PHE A 102 3.84 -26.56 28.84
CA PHE A 102 4.13 -26.68 27.43
C PHE A 102 4.15 -25.32 26.73
N ASP A 103 5.01 -25.22 25.73
CA ASP A 103 5.06 -24.10 24.80
C ASP A 103 4.96 -24.60 23.36
N VAL A 104 4.13 -23.95 22.54
CA VAL A 104 3.93 -24.32 21.14
C VAL A 104 4.95 -23.63 20.24
N ILE A 105 5.43 -24.40 19.26
CA ILE A 105 6.10 -23.90 18.06
C ILE A 105 5.23 -24.23 16.86
N GLN A 106 5.00 -23.26 16.00
CA GLN A 106 4.27 -23.45 14.76
C GLN A 106 4.98 -22.73 13.61
N GLN A 107 5.13 -23.39 12.47
CA GLN A 107 5.66 -22.76 11.27
C GLN A 107 4.80 -21.54 10.93
N ASN A 108 5.48 -20.40 10.78
CA ASN A 108 4.90 -19.16 10.35
C ASN A 108 4.95 -19.10 8.82
N PHE A 109 3.80 -19.27 8.17
CA PHE A 109 3.69 -19.09 6.73
C PHE A 109 3.85 -17.60 6.42
N LYS A 110 5.00 -17.25 5.87
CA LYS A 110 5.40 -15.87 5.62
C LYS A 110 5.65 -15.68 4.13
N ASP A 111 5.04 -14.65 3.55
CA ASP A 111 5.33 -14.26 2.18
C ASP A 111 6.75 -13.70 2.04
N ILE A 112 7.34 -13.89 0.87
CA ILE A 112 8.73 -13.53 0.57
C ILE A 112 8.85 -12.89 -0.80
N ALA A 113 9.77 -11.92 -0.92
CA ALA A 113 10.15 -11.35 -2.22
C ALA A 113 11.41 -12.02 -2.80
N ARG A 114 12.18 -12.71 -1.97
CA ARG A 114 13.45 -13.36 -2.31
C ARG A 114 13.57 -14.69 -1.56
N CYS A 115 14.28 -15.65 -2.15
CA CYS A 115 14.59 -16.88 -1.44
C CYS A 115 15.40 -16.55 -0.19
N PRO A 116 15.00 -17.02 1.00
CA PRO A 116 15.74 -16.72 2.23
C PRO A 116 17.07 -17.48 2.32
N GLY A 117 17.16 -18.62 1.64
CA GLY A 117 18.36 -19.45 1.55
C GLY A 117 19.09 -19.30 0.22
N GLN A 118 20.20 -20.03 0.09
CA GLN A 118 20.97 -20.07 -1.15
C GLN A 118 20.15 -20.77 -2.26
N GLU A 119 19.96 -20.08 -3.38
CA GLU A 119 19.34 -20.68 -4.56
C GLU A 119 20.35 -21.52 -5.35
N THR A 120 19.90 -22.67 -5.85
CA THR A 120 20.63 -23.43 -6.87
C THR A 120 20.06 -23.12 -8.25
N SER A 121 20.86 -23.36 -9.30
CA SER A 121 20.42 -23.16 -10.68
C SER A 121 20.28 -24.52 -11.37
N TYR A 122 19.29 -24.61 -12.26
CA TYR A 122 19.06 -25.80 -13.07
C TYR A 122 18.72 -25.39 -14.49
N SER A 123 19.42 -25.97 -15.47
CA SER A 123 19.26 -25.63 -16.88
C SER A 123 18.79 -26.85 -17.65
N SER A 124 17.70 -26.70 -18.39
CA SER A 124 17.15 -27.78 -19.22
C SER A 124 16.34 -27.18 -20.37
N ASN A 125 16.37 -27.83 -21.53
CA ASN A 125 15.65 -27.41 -22.74
C ASN A 125 15.81 -25.91 -23.09
N GLY A 126 17.02 -25.35 -22.92
CA GLY A 126 17.32 -23.93 -23.16
C GLY A 126 16.75 -22.94 -22.14
N LYS A 127 16.05 -23.42 -21.10
CA LYS A 127 15.53 -22.61 -19.99
C LYS A 127 16.45 -22.73 -18.77
N ASN A 128 16.62 -21.62 -18.05
CA ASN A 128 17.37 -21.57 -16.80
C ASN A 128 16.41 -21.31 -15.65
N TYR A 129 16.44 -22.18 -14.65
CA TYR A 129 15.62 -22.11 -13.45
C TYR A 129 16.47 -21.80 -12.23
N LYS A 130 15.89 -21.07 -11.29
CA LYS A 130 16.36 -20.95 -9.92
C LYS A 130 15.49 -21.81 -9.02
N ILE A 131 16.12 -22.49 -8.08
CA ILE A 131 15.46 -23.38 -7.14
C ILE A 131 15.61 -22.81 -5.75
N CYS A 132 14.48 -22.59 -5.08
CA CYS A 132 14.43 -22.19 -3.69
C CYS A 132 13.78 -23.29 -2.87
N ARG A 133 14.54 -23.83 -1.92
CA ARG A 133 14.07 -24.90 -1.05
C ARG A 133 13.07 -24.38 -0.02
N SER A 134 12.14 -25.25 0.40
CA SER A 134 11.19 -24.95 1.47
C SER A 134 10.37 -23.68 1.21
N SER A 135 9.87 -23.54 -0.02
CA SER A 135 9.05 -22.42 -0.45
C SER A 135 7.96 -22.84 -1.44
N ASP A 136 6.86 -22.09 -1.43
CA ASP A 136 5.64 -22.34 -2.20
C ASP A 136 5.23 -21.13 -3.04
N LEU A 137 4.63 -21.39 -4.19
CA LEU A 137 4.02 -20.43 -5.11
C LEU A 137 2.51 -20.61 -5.05
N ARG A 138 1.89 -19.93 -4.08
CA ARG A 138 0.44 -19.95 -3.85
C ARG A 138 -0.26 -19.32 -5.05
N GLY A 139 -1.34 -19.94 -5.52
CA GLY A 139 -2.11 -19.49 -6.68
C GLY A 139 -2.41 -20.60 -7.68
N GLY A 140 -3.00 -20.22 -8.82
CA GLY A 140 -3.49 -21.14 -9.83
C GLY A 140 -2.44 -22.15 -10.32
N THR A 141 -2.80 -23.43 -10.32
CA THR A 141 -1.99 -24.51 -10.90
C THR A 141 -2.57 -24.83 -12.28
N LEU A 142 -1.73 -24.75 -13.32
CA LEU A 142 -2.15 -25.09 -14.69
C LEU A 142 -2.43 -26.58 -14.83
N GLN A 143 -1.54 -27.40 -14.28
CA GLN A 143 -1.63 -28.85 -14.28
C GLN A 143 -0.73 -29.46 -13.20
N ILE A 144 -1.05 -30.67 -12.78
CA ILE A 144 -0.23 -31.45 -11.85
C ILE A 144 0.31 -32.66 -12.60
N GLN A 145 1.62 -32.82 -12.57
CA GLN A 145 2.31 -34.00 -13.09
C GLN A 145 2.59 -34.96 -11.93
N TRP A 146 2.04 -36.17 -12.01
CA TRP A 146 2.24 -37.23 -11.01
C TRP A 146 3.42 -38.14 -11.37
N ASN A 147 3.84 -38.97 -10.41
CA ASN A 147 4.96 -39.91 -10.57
C ASN A 147 6.26 -39.21 -10.96
N VAL A 148 6.47 -38.01 -10.42
CA VAL A 148 7.69 -37.24 -10.60
C VAL A 148 8.68 -37.68 -9.52
N ASN A 149 9.88 -38.09 -9.91
CA ASN A 149 10.77 -38.83 -9.01
C ASN A 149 11.70 -37.93 -8.19
N SER A 150 11.94 -36.70 -8.68
CA SER A 150 12.86 -35.77 -8.04
C SER A 150 12.54 -34.32 -8.42
N LEU A 151 13.17 -33.38 -7.69
CA LEU A 151 13.11 -31.96 -8.01
C LEU A 151 13.62 -31.66 -9.43
N ASN A 152 14.71 -32.30 -9.86
CA ASN A 152 15.27 -32.09 -11.19
C ASN A 152 14.34 -32.66 -12.28
N ASP A 153 13.67 -33.79 -12.04
CA ASP A 153 12.64 -34.35 -12.93
C ASP A 153 11.45 -33.38 -13.07
N CYS A 154 11.02 -32.75 -11.96
CA CYS A 154 10.02 -31.68 -11.98
C CYS A 154 10.46 -30.48 -12.85
N ALA A 155 11.71 -30.02 -12.67
CA ALA A 155 12.28 -28.92 -13.47
C ALA A 155 12.36 -29.28 -14.96
N ASP A 156 12.81 -30.49 -15.30
CA ASP A 156 12.92 -30.98 -16.68
C ASP A 156 11.56 -31.03 -17.37
N ARG A 157 10.53 -31.53 -16.68
CA ARG A 157 9.18 -31.59 -17.23
C ARG A 157 8.61 -30.19 -17.46
N CYS A 158 8.80 -29.28 -16.52
CA CYS A 158 8.43 -27.87 -16.70
C CYS A 158 9.20 -27.23 -17.87
N ALA A 159 10.47 -27.58 -18.06
CA ALA A 159 11.28 -27.06 -19.14
C ALA A 159 10.77 -27.46 -20.53
N ARG A 160 10.20 -28.67 -20.65
CA ARG A 160 9.60 -29.21 -21.88
C ARG A 160 8.19 -28.69 -22.16
N ASP A 161 7.51 -28.16 -21.15
CA ASP A 161 6.19 -27.57 -21.28
C ASP A 161 6.28 -26.08 -21.66
N GLY A 162 5.57 -25.68 -22.71
CA GLY A 162 5.60 -24.29 -23.21
C GLY A 162 4.88 -23.30 -22.30
N ALA A 163 3.88 -23.74 -21.53
CA ALA A 163 3.08 -22.90 -20.64
C ALA A 163 3.67 -22.82 -19.23
N CYS A 164 4.53 -23.77 -18.84
CA CYS A 164 5.19 -23.77 -17.53
C CYS A 164 6.28 -22.69 -17.44
N VAL A 165 6.04 -21.72 -16.56
CA VAL A 165 7.01 -20.66 -16.19
C VAL A 165 7.61 -20.97 -14.82
N HIS A 166 6.81 -21.47 -13.89
CA HIS A 166 7.28 -21.91 -12.58
C HIS A 166 6.70 -23.29 -12.26
N ALA A 167 7.31 -24.01 -11.33
CA ALA A 167 6.80 -25.26 -10.82
C ALA A 167 7.05 -25.41 -9.32
N LEU A 168 6.23 -26.23 -8.67
CA LEU A 168 6.43 -26.65 -7.28
C LEU A 168 6.66 -28.14 -7.25
N TRP A 169 7.76 -28.53 -6.62
CA TRP A 169 8.06 -29.92 -6.34
C TRP A 169 7.48 -30.31 -4.98
N ASP A 170 6.54 -31.25 -4.99
CA ASP A 170 5.98 -31.88 -3.80
C ASP A 170 6.60 -33.27 -3.60
N ALA A 171 7.53 -33.35 -2.64
CA ALA A 171 8.24 -34.58 -2.34
C ALA A 171 7.36 -35.64 -1.66
N THR A 172 6.32 -35.20 -0.95
CA THR A 172 5.38 -36.06 -0.20
C THR A 172 4.52 -36.86 -1.16
N TYR A 173 3.97 -36.18 -2.17
CA TYR A 173 3.06 -36.79 -3.15
C TYR A 173 3.73 -37.20 -4.47
N LYS A 174 5.04 -36.99 -4.60
CA LYS A 174 5.79 -37.24 -5.85
C LYS A 174 5.14 -36.52 -7.03
N ALA A 175 4.77 -35.27 -6.81
CA ALA A 175 3.99 -34.46 -7.73
C ALA A 175 4.73 -33.16 -8.08
N CYS A 176 4.48 -32.67 -9.29
CA CYS A 176 5.02 -31.40 -9.78
C CYS A 176 3.87 -30.51 -10.26
N HIS A 177 3.65 -29.39 -9.58
CA HIS A 177 2.56 -28.46 -9.88
C HIS A 177 3.07 -27.39 -10.83
N PHE A 178 2.63 -27.41 -12.08
CA PHE A 178 3.03 -26.39 -13.06
C PHE A 178 2.24 -25.11 -12.86
N LYS A 179 2.94 -23.98 -12.89
CA LYS A 179 2.40 -22.64 -12.72
C LYS A 179 2.67 -21.82 -13.98
N GLY A 180 1.66 -21.06 -14.38
CA GLY A 180 1.72 -20.19 -15.55
C GLY A 180 2.44 -18.88 -15.28
N SER A 181 2.42 -17.99 -16.27
CA SER A 181 2.95 -16.63 -16.12
C SER A 181 2.15 -15.84 -15.08
N GLN A 182 2.86 -15.03 -14.30
CA GLN A 182 2.27 -14.01 -13.41
C GLN A 182 1.57 -12.87 -14.19
N GLU A 183 1.74 -12.80 -15.51
CA GLU A 183 1.00 -11.84 -16.36
C GLU A 183 -0.49 -12.18 -16.45
N THR A 184 -0.86 -13.45 -16.29
CA THR A 184 -2.25 -13.92 -16.39
C THR A 184 -2.74 -14.61 -15.13
N ASN A 185 -1.85 -14.89 -14.16
CA ASN A 185 -2.18 -15.58 -12.92
C ASN A 185 -1.67 -14.78 -11.72
N THR A 186 -2.39 -14.83 -10.61
CA THR A 186 -1.84 -14.40 -9.32
C THR A 186 -1.03 -15.53 -8.72
N ILE A 187 0.26 -15.27 -8.50
CA ILE A 187 1.18 -16.18 -7.82
C ILE A 187 1.90 -15.41 -6.72
N ILE A 188 1.80 -15.91 -5.49
CA ILE A 188 2.41 -15.31 -4.30
C ILE A 188 3.45 -16.29 -3.74
N TRP A 189 4.66 -15.82 -3.51
CA TRP A 189 5.75 -16.65 -3.01
C TRP A 189 5.81 -16.61 -1.49
N SER A 190 5.82 -17.79 -0.86
CA SER A 190 5.80 -17.92 0.60
C SER A 190 6.71 -19.05 1.10
N LEU A 191 7.03 -19.01 2.39
CA LEU A 191 7.78 -20.07 3.06
C LEU A 191 6.89 -21.29 3.31
N ASN A 192 7.30 -22.45 2.84
CA ASN A 192 6.58 -23.70 3.02
C ASN A 192 7.51 -24.92 2.90
N LYS A 193 7.68 -25.68 3.98
CA LYS A 193 8.57 -26.85 3.98
C LYS A 193 8.14 -27.99 3.06
N GLN A 194 6.86 -28.08 2.73
CA GLN A 194 6.33 -29.16 1.90
C GLN A 194 6.84 -29.07 0.47
N PHE A 195 7.03 -27.84 -0.02
CA PHE A 195 7.34 -27.59 -1.42
C PHE A 195 8.76 -27.05 -1.60
N ASP A 196 9.34 -27.35 -2.75
CA ASP A 196 10.50 -26.62 -3.26
C ASP A 196 10.09 -25.89 -4.55
N THR A 197 10.34 -24.58 -4.61
CA THR A 197 9.98 -23.74 -5.76
C THR A 197 11.04 -23.79 -6.85
N ILE A 198 10.58 -23.97 -8.09
CA ILE A 198 11.38 -23.95 -9.32
C ILE A 198 10.88 -22.79 -10.17
N ARG A 199 11.64 -21.70 -10.25
CA ARG A 199 11.24 -20.48 -10.97
C ARG A 199 12.10 -20.23 -12.18
N LEU A 200 11.50 -19.91 -13.33
CA LEU A 200 12.29 -19.46 -14.49
C LEU A 200 13.09 -18.20 -14.09
N ASP A 201 14.37 -18.17 -14.44
CA ASP A 201 15.30 -17.08 -14.12
C ASP A 201 15.09 -15.90 -15.08
N LEU A 202 13.91 -15.28 -14.98
CA LEU A 202 13.56 -14.10 -15.75
C LEU A 202 14.45 -12.92 -15.33
N LYS A 203 15.11 -12.30 -16.30
CA LYS A 203 15.97 -11.13 -16.08
C LYS A 203 15.18 -9.86 -16.33
N PHE A 204 15.20 -8.96 -15.34
CA PHE A 204 14.63 -7.62 -15.44
C PHE A 204 15.76 -6.59 -15.33
N PRO A 205 16.28 -6.08 -16.46
CA PRO A 205 17.39 -5.11 -16.43
C PRO A 205 16.96 -3.84 -15.70
N ARG A 206 17.65 -3.49 -14.62
CA ARG A 206 17.31 -2.36 -13.72
C ARG A 206 17.17 -1.03 -14.46
N ALA A 207 18.03 -0.80 -15.44
CA ALA A 207 18.05 0.39 -16.31
C ALA A 207 16.76 0.60 -17.14
N THR A 208 15.94 -0.43 -17.32
CA THR A 208 14.70 -0.35 -18.12
C THR A 208 13.45 -0.76 -17.35
N LYS A 209 13.59 -1.67 -16.39
CA LYS A 209 12.50 -2.28 -15.62
C LYS A 209 12.46 -1.85 -14.15
N GLY A 210 13.47 -1.13 -13.66
CA GLY A 210 13.62 -0.79 -12.26
C GLY A 210 13.95 -2.01 -11.38
N GLU A 211 13.94 -1.81 -10.07
CA GLU A 211 14.25 -2.84 -9.07
C GLU A 211 13.38 -2.70 -7.84
N TRP A 212 12.85 -3.82 -7.33
CA TRP A 212 12.15 -3.87 -6.05
C TRP A 212 13.09 -4.26 -4.92
N SER A 213 12.93 -3.62 -3.77
CA SER A 213 13.52 -4.07 -2.50
C SER A 213 12.92 -5.40 -2.05
N ASP A 214 13.50 -5.97 -0.99
CA ASP A 214 12.81 -6.98 -0.19
C ASP A 214 11.58 -6.39 0.53
N LEU A 215 10.79 -7.24 1.19
CA LEU A 215 9.63 -6.84 1.96
C LEU A 215 10.02 -6.00 3.19
N VAL A 216 9.39 -4.83 3.30
CA VAL A 216 9.36 -4.00 4.50
C VAL A 216 8.18 -4.46 5.34
N TRP A 217 8.44 -5.14 6.46
CA TRP A 217 7.39 -5.57 7.38
C TRP A 217 6.93 -4.41 8.25
N LEU A 218 5.61 -4.28 8.43
CA LEU A 218 4.98 -3.23 9.22
C LEU A 218 4.17 -3.86 10.35
N PRO A 219 3.99 -3.15 11.47
CA PRO A 219 3.24 -3.67 12.60
C PRO A 219 1.70 -3.57 12.42
N LEU A 220 1.25 -3.14 11.24
CA LEU A 220 -0.16 -3.02 10.82
C LEU A 220 -0.26 -3.11 9.29
N ILE A 221 -1.49 -3.21 8.75
CA ILE A 221 -1.75 -3.11 7.31
C ILE A 221 -1.84 -1.63 6.91
N PRO A 222 -0.92 -1.09 6.07
CA PRO A 222 -0.92 0.33 5.71
C PRO A 222 -2.03 0.67 4.70
N VAL A 223 -3.26 0.78 5.19
CA VAL A 223 -4.47 1.10 4.41
C VAL A 223 -4.48 2.55 3.94
N ALA A 224 -3.89 3.42 4.76
CA ALA A 224 -3.71 4.83 4.49
C ALA A 224 -2.32 5.25 4.92
N GLY A 225 -1.77 6.29 4.30
CA GLY A 225 -0.49 6.83 4.71
C GLY A 225 -0.17 8.18 4.09
N TYR A 226 0.78 8.88 4.71
CA TYR A 226 1.29 10.15 4.24
C TYR A 226 2.75 10.32 4.64
N VAL A 227 3.50 11.00 3.79
CA VAL A 227 4.88 11.39 4.10
C VAL A 227 4.85 12.42 5.21
N VAL A 228 5.70 12.27 6.22
CA VAL A 228 5.89 13.29 7.25
C VAL A 228 6.76 14.42 6.69
N PRO A 229 6.31 15.69 6.68
CA PRO A 229 7.16 16.81 6.27
C PRO A 229 8.27 17.06 7.29
N GLU A 230 9.54 16.93 6.87
CA GLU A 230 10.70 17.14 7.74
C GLU A 230 11.81 17.89 7.00
N PHE A 231 12.60 18.68 7.72
CA PHE A 231 13.75 19.39 7.16
C PHE A 231 15.07 18.76 7.64
N PRO A 232 16.10 18.65 6.77
CA PRO A 232 16.15 19.15 5.40
C PRO A 232 15.48 18.24 4.36
N SER A 233 15.07 17.03 4.73
CA SER A 233 14.37 16.07 3.88
C SER A 233 13.53 15.15 4.76
N SER A 234 12.36 14.75 4.28
CA SER A 234 11.56 13.70 4.93
C SER A 234 12.32 12.39 5.02
N SER A 235 12.11 11.69 6.12
CA SER A 235 12.66 10.36 6.41
C SER A 235 11.61 9.35 6.89
N ARG A 236 10.39 9.83 7.20
CA ARG A 236 9.31 9.02 7.77
C ARG A 236 8.07 8.99 6.89
N LEU A 237 7.44 7.83 6.88
CA LEU A 237 6.11 7.55 6.35
C LEU A 237 5.23 7.13 7.52
N LEU A 238 4.20 7.92 7.85
CA LEU A 238 3.16 7.49 8.77
C LEU A 238 2.10 6.72 7.98
N VAL A 239 1.76 5.54 8.47
CA VAL A 239 0.73 4.66 7.92
C VAL A 239 -0.29 4.34 9.01
N PHE A 240 -1.51 4.04 8.63
CA PHE A 240 -2.55 3.64 9.58
C PHE A 240 -3.56 2.69 8.95
N SER A 241 -4.23 1.94 9.82
CA SER A 241 -5.32 1.01 9.49
C SER A 241 -6.66 1.56 9.99
N ALA A 242 -7.08 1.14 11.18
CA ALA A 242 -8.33 1.48 11.86
C ALA A 242 -8.10 1.41 13.38
N TYR A 243 -9.12 1.12 14.18
CA TYR A 243 -8.97 0.91 15.63
C TYR A 243 -8.08 -0.26 16.05
N LYS A 244 -7.79 -1.18 15.13
CA LYS A 244 -6.86 -2.31 15.29
C LYS A 244 -5.88 -2.39 14.10
N PRO A 245 -4.72 -3.07 14.25
CA PRO A 245 -3.74 -3.19 13.17
C PRO A 245 -4.24 -3.94 11.92
N PHE A 246 -5.15 -4.91 12.10
CA PHE A 246 -5.61 -5.84 11.06
C PHE A 246 -7.14 -5.90 10.90
N GLU A 247 -7.88 -5.14 11.70
CA GLU A 247 -9.34 -5.16 11.69
C GLU A 247 -9.92 -3.75 11.66
N PHE A 248 -11.11 -3.61 11.05
CA PHE A 248 -11.94 -2.41 11.10
C PHE A 248 -13.39 -2.75 11.50
N SER A 249 -14.10 -1.75 12.01
CA SER A 249 -15.52 -1.86 12.38
C SER A 249 -16.24 -0.54 12.08
N GLY A 250 -17.23 -0.17 12.91
CA GLY A 250 -17.82 1.17 12.94
C GLY A 250 -17.01 2.16 13.79
N PRO A 251 -17.66 3.18 14.38
CA PRO A 251 -17.01 4.18 15.23
C PRO A 251 -16.37 3.55 16.48
N MET A 252 -15.05 3.64 16.62
CA MET A 252 -14.28 3.05 17.72
C MET A 252 -13.41 4.07 18.47
N LYS A 253 -13.38 5.33 18.01
CA LYS A 253 -12.74 6.48 18.67
C LYS A 253 -11.23 6.37 18.86
N GLN A 254 -10.58 5.46 18.16
CA GLN A 254 -9.12 5.34 18.18
C GLN A 254 -8.60 4.82 16.85
N THR A 255 -7.37 5.16 16.51
CA THR A 255 -6.68 4.66 15.32
C THR A 255 -5.30 4.14 15.68
N VAL A 256 -4.92 3.02 15.10
CA VAL A 256 -3.56 2.50 15.19
C VAL A 256 -2.71 3.02 14.03
N PHE A 257 -1.57 3.61 14.38
CA PHE A 257 -0.59 4.17 13.46
C PHE A 257 0.74 3.40 13.52
N GLY A 258 1.35 3.23 12.36
CA GLY A 258 2.72 2.79 12.17
C GLY A 258 3.60 3.96 11.73
N ASP A 259 4.80 4.08 12.29
CA ASP A 259 5.82 5.02 11.86
C ASP A 259 6.97 4.27 11.21
N TYR A 260 7.14 4.42 9.90
CA TYR A 260 8.19 3.80 9.11
C TYR A 260 9.26 4.82 8.72
N ASN A 261 10.46 4.68 9.27
CA ASN A 261 11.63 5.42 8.82
C ASN A 261 12.26 4.72 7.61
N PHE A 262 12.06 5.27 6.42
CA PHE A 262 12.52 4.66 5.17
C PHE A 262 14.01 4.83 4.90
N ASN A 263 14.73 5.60 5.72
CA ASN A 263 16.20 5.69 5.66
C ASN A 263 16.86 4.58 6.49
N THR A 264 16.32 4.25 7.66
CA THR A 264 16.90 3.28 8.60
C THR A 264 16.23 1.90 8.55
N GLY A 265 15.03 1.81 8.00
CA GLY A 265 14.21 0.60 8.03
C GLY A 265 13.42 0.41 9.33
N GLN A 266 13.56 1.31 10.31
CA GLN A 266 12.89 1.18 11.61
C GLN A 266 11.38 1.39 11.50
N THR A 267 10.63 0.60 12.27
CA THR A 267 9.17 0.69 12.37
C THR A 267 8.75 0.76 13.83
N SER A 268 7.76 1.59 14.14
CA SER A 268 7.09 1.59 15.46
C SER A 268 5.57 1.64 15.29
N LEU A 269 4.84 1.32 16.37
CA LEU A 269 3.38 1.31 16.44
C LEU A 269 2.91 2.23 17.57
N ARG A 270 1.81 2.96 17.37
CA ARG A 270 1.13 3.69 18.44
C ARG A 270 -0.38 3.76 18.22
N THR A 271 -1.14 3.83 19.30
CA THR A 271 -2.59 4.04 19.27
C THR A 271 -2.91 5.49 19.59
N ILE A 272 -3.70 6.11 18.72
CA ILE A 272 -4.16 7.50 18.84
C ILE A 272 -5.62 7.48 19.26
N ALA A 273 -5.87 7.75 20.54
CA ALA A 273 -7.22 7.82 21.12
C ALA A 273 -7.61 9.23 21.58
N ASN A 274 -6.65 10.14 21.72
CA ASN A 274 -6.86 11.48 22.28
C ASN A 274 -7.76 12.36 21.40
N THR A 275 -7.85 12.08 20.09
CA THR A 275 -8.76 12.79 19.18
C THR A 275 -10.15 12.18 19.12
N GLN A 276 -10.36 11.00 19.73
CA GLN A 276 -11.59 10.22 19.66
C GLN A 276 -12.01 9.90 18.22
N HIS A 277 -11.07 9.43 17.41
CA HIS A 277 -11.25 9.24 15.97
C HIS A 277 -10.66 7.90 15.53
N ASP A 278 -11.50 6.96 15.08
CA ASP A 278 -11.11 5.89 14.16
C ASP A 278 -11.14 6.44 12.73
N MET A 279 -9.95 6.64 12.19
CA MET A 279 -9.68 7.35 10.94
C MET A 279 -9.77 6.43 9.72
N PHE A 280 -10.18 5.17 9.85
CA PHE A 280 -10.38 4.29 8.69
C PHE A 280 -11.42 4.87 7.72
N CYS A 281 -11.19 4.75 6.40
CA CYS A 281 -12.01 5.35 5.33
C CYS A 281 -12.07 6.90 5.25
N PRO A 282 -11.01 7.67 5.52
CA PRO A 282 -11.11 9.12 5.66
C PRO A 282 -10.92 9.86 4.33
N GLY A 283 -11.19 11.17 4.35
CA GLY A 283 -10.53 12.12 3.44
C GLY A 283 -9.21 12.64 4.06
N ILE A 284 -8.18 12.87 3.25
CA ILE A 284 -6.86 13.33 3.71
C ILE A 284 -6.38 14.50 2.84
N SER A 285 -5.90 15.57 3.48
CA SER A 285 -5.28 16.70 2.79
C SER A 285 -4.28 17.43 3.70
N SER A 286 -3.22 17.98 3.12
CA SER A 286 -2.19 18.73 3.85
C SER A 286 -2.38 20.25 3.74
N LEU A 287 -2.24 20.94 4.87
CA LEU A 287 -2.30 22.40 4.98
C LEU A 287 -0.96 23.06 4.58
N GLN A 288 -0.98 24.38 4.38
CA GLN A 288 0.21 25.20 4.10
C GLN A 288 1.34 24.99 5.12
N ASP A 289 0.99 24.83 6.40
CA ASP A 289 1.94 24.65 7.50
C ASP A 289 2.50 23.22 7.58
N GLY A 290 2.07 22.31 6.71
CA GLY A 290 2.48 20.90 6.69
C GLY A 290 1.69 20.01 7.64
N ARG A 291 0.74 20.55 8.41
CA ARG A 291 -0.20 19.69 9.16
C ARG A 291 -1.06 18.88 8.19
N ILE A 292 -1.38 17.66 8.58
CA ILE A 292 -2.25 16.76 7.81
C ILE A 292 -3.62 16.74 8.47
N LEU A 293 -4.67 17.06 7.72
CA LEU A 293 -6.06 17.01 8.18
C LEU A 293 -6.70 15.70 7.68
N ILE A 294 -7.05 14.84 8.64
CA ILE A 294 -7.72 13.56 8.42
C ILE A 294 -9.18 13.70 8.83
N GLN A 295 -10.10 13.33 7.95
CA GLN A 295 -11.50 13.79 7.98
C GLN A 295 -12.46 12.60 7.88
N GLY A 296 -13.35 12.44 8.85
CA GLY A 296 -14.38 11.41 8.86
C GLY A 296 -13.80 9.99 8.73
N GLY A 297 -14.58 9.09 8.13
CA GLY A 297 -14.27 7.67 8.10
C GLY A 297 -15.17 6.89 9.05
N SER A 298 -14.62 5.97 9.83
CA SER A 298 -15.38 5.19 10.82
C SER A 298 -16.08 6.10 11.83
N ASP A 299 -15.36 7.03 12.46
CA ASP A 299 -15.96 8.13 13.22
C ASP A 299 -16.32 9.29 12.27
N ALA A 300 -17.41 9.11 11.52
CA ALA A 300 -17.72 9.82 10.29
C ALA A 300 -17.78 11.37 10.36
N SER A 301 -18.02 11.99 11.51
CA SER A 301 -18.02 13.47 11.65
C SER A 301 -16.71 14.04 12.19
N VAL A 302 -15.81 13.21 12.72
CA VAL A 302 -14.65 13.68 13.48
C VAL A 302 -13.54 14.11 12.52
N THR A 303 -12.76 15.11 12.92
CA THR A 303 -11.52 15.47 12.21
C THR A 303 -10.32 15.46 13.14
N SER A 304 -9.15 15.20 12.60
CA SER A 304 -7.89 15.18 13.35
C SER A 304 -6.77 15.83 12.55
N PHE A 305 -5.98 16.66 13.22
CA PHE A 305 -4.73 17.19 12.69
C PHE A 305 -3.58 16.34 13.18
N TYR A 306 -2.73 15.87 12.28
CA TYR A 306 -1.38 15.49 12.62
C TYR A 306 -0.45 16.70 12.47
N ASN A 307 0.36 16.98 13.49
CA ASN A 307 1.37 18.02 13.45
C ASN A 307 2.79 17.43 13.35
N PRO A 308 3.50 17.62 12.22
CA PRO A 308 4.84 17.05 12.04
C PRO A 308 5.89 17.63 13.00
N SER A 309 5.71 18.85 13.52
CA SER A 309 6.71 19.47 14.41
C SER A 309 6.68 18.90 15.83
N THR A 310 5.51 18.44 16.28
CA THR A 310 5.35 17.82 17.61
C THR A 310 5.20 16.31 17.53
N ASN A 311 4.97 15.77 16.33
CA ASN A 311 4.60 14.38 16.08
C ASN A 311 3.28 13.96 16.77
N GLU A 312 2.42 14.92 17.12
CA GLU A 312 1.19 14.70 17.88
C GLU A 312 -0.08 14.90 17.04
N PHE A 313 -1.17 14.31 17.54
CA PHE A 313 -2.50 14.50 16.97
C PHE A 313 -3.35 15.43 17.83
N THR A 314 -4.12 16.31 17.20
CA THR A 314 -5.12 17.14 17.88
C THR A 314 -6.47 17.02 17.18
N ARG A 315 -7.56 17.06 17.94
CA ARG A 315 -8.91 17.04 17.37
C ARG A 315 -9.20 18.38 16.68
N GLY A 316 -9.76 18.32 15.48
CA GLY A 316 -10.24 19.49 14.76
C GLY A 316 -11.74 19.74 14.96
N PRO A 317 -12.32 20.77 14.33
CA PRO A 317 -13.77 20.93 14.30
C PRO A 317 -14.41 19.77 13.55
N ASP A 318 -15.55 19.30 14.04
CA ASP A 318 -16.31 18.25 13.37
C ASP A 318 -16.83 18.73 12.01
N LEU A 319 -16.93 17.82 11.04
CA LEU A 319 -17.52 18.07 9.73
C LEU A 319 -18.99 18.48 9.88
N GLY A 320 -19.45 19.36 8.99
CA GLY A 320 -20.87 19.73 8.92
C GLY A 320 -21.76 18.57 8.45
N LYS A 321 -21.22 17.70 7.58
CA LYS A 321 -21.82 16.40 7.24
C LYS A 321 -20.86 15.27 7.57
N ALA A 322 -21.35 14.25 8.28
CA ALA A 322 -20.59 13.04 8.53
C ALA A 322 -20.31 12.30 7.21
N ARG A 323 -19.06 11.91 6.95
CA ARG A 323 -18.56 11.33 5.68
C ARG A 323 -17.60 10.17 5.91
N GLY A 324 -17.49 9.29 4.94
CA GLY A 324 -16.39 8.33 4.78
C GLY A 324 -16.26 7.96 3.31
N TYR A 325 -15.04 7.68 2.83
CA TYR A 325 -14.70 7.56 1.39
C TYR A 325 -14.92 8.83 0.56
N GLN A 326 -15.13 9.98 1.20
CA GLN A 326 -15.04 11.26 0.52
C GLN A 326 -13.59 11.53 0.11
N SER A 327 -13.42 12.30 -0.95
CA SER A 327 -12.12 12.90 -1.27
C SER A 327 -12.10 14.36 -0.83
N SER A 328 -10.94 14.82 -0.37
CA SER A 328 -10.70 16.21 -0.01
C SER A 328 -9.45 16.74 -0.69
N VAL A 329 -9.36 18.06 -0.86
CA VAL A 329 -8.21 18.70 -1.50
C VAL A 329 -7.93 20.10 -0.95
N THR A 330 -6.66 20.41 -0.74
CA THR A 330 -6.21 21.76 -0.37
C THR A 330 -6.23 22.70 -1.57
N THR A 331 -6.92 23.82 -1.41
CA THR A 331 -7.21 24.81 -2.45
C THR A 331 -6.15 25.93 -2.52
N SER A 332 -6.25 26.76 -3.55
CA SER A 332 -5.29 27.85 -3.81
C SER A 332 -5.25 28.94 -2.74
N ASP A 333 -6.23 28.99 -1.83
CA ASP A 333 -6.29 29.90 -0.67
C ASP A 333 -6.08 29.16 0.66
N ASN A 334 -5.48 27.96 0.62
CA ASN A 334 -5.16 27.11 1.77
C ASN A 334 -6.38 26.55 2.54
N LYS A 335 -7.58 26.63 1.97
CA LYS A 335 -8.75 25.93 2.50
C LYS A 335 -8.78 24.49 2.05
N ILE A 336 -9.53 23.63 2.73
CA ILE A 336 -9.72 22.22 2.32
C ILE A 336 -11.16 22.01 1.89
N PHE A 337 -11.37 21.72 0.62
CA PHE A 337 -12.68 21.36 0.07
C PHE A 337 -12.88 19.85 0.15
N THR A 338 -14.10 19.41 0.47
CA THR A 338 -14.48 17.99 0.45
C THR A 338 -15.89 17.81 -0.09
N ILE A 339 -16.16 16.68 -0.73
CA ILE A 339 -17.48 16.35 -1.30
C ILE A 339 -17.66 14.84 -1.39
N GLY A 340 -18.92 14.38 -1.31
CA GLY A 340 -19.29 12.98 -1.33
C GLY A 340 -19.00 12.24 -0.03
N GLY A 341 -18.90 10.91 -0.11
CA GLY A 341 -18.51 10.01 0.96
C GLY A 341 -19.68 9.39 1.72
N ALA A 342 -20.55 8.67 1.02
CA ALA A 342 -21.70 7.96 1.57
C ALA A 342 -21.35 6.64 2.26
N TRP A 343 -20.06 6.26 2.38
CA TRP A 343 -19.66 4.99 2.98
C TRP A 343 -20.11 4.84 4.45
N SER A 344 -19.93 5.89 5.26
CA SER A 344 -20.36 6.00 6.66
C SER A 344 -21.22 7.25 6.89
N GLY A 345 -21.84 7.38 8.06
CA GLY A 345 -22.83 8.44 8.32
C GLY A 345 -24.14 8.17 7.59
N ALA A 346 -24.89 9.22 7.24
CA ALA A 346 -26.13 9.06 6.46
C ALA A 346 -25.82 8.53 5.04
N ARG A 347 -26.60 7.55 4.60
CA ARG A 347 -26.46 6.88 3.29
C ARG A 347 -27.20 7.66 2.20
N GLU A 348 -26.73 8.89 1.98
CA GLU A 348 -27.25 9.86 1.02
C GLU A 348 -26.08 10.54 0.29
N GLY A 349 -26.36 11.19 -0.84
CA GLY A 349 -25.36 12.02 -1.52
C GLY A 349 -24.98 13.24 -0.68
N LYS A 350 -23.68 13.53 -0.59
CA LYS A 350 -23.18 14.58 0.30
C LYS A 350 -22.56 15.75 -0.46
N ASP A 351 -23.33 16.84 -0.60
CA ASP A 351 -22.87 18.13 -1.15
C ASP A 351 -21.59 18.63 -0.47
N GLY A 352 -20.89 19.56 -1.13
CA GLY A 352 -19.58 20.03 -0.69
C GLY A 352 -19.60 20.83 0.62
N GLU A 353 -18.48 20.79 1.33
CA GLU A 353 -18.17 21.71 2.43
C GLU A 353 -16.69 22.09 2.37
N VAL A 354 -16.33 23.19 3.04
CA VAL A 354 -14.96 23.70 3.04
C VAL A 354 -14.49 24.01 4.46
N TYR A 355 -13.30 23.56 4.80
CA TYR A 355 -12.60 23.92 6.02
C TYR A 355 -11.75 25.16 5.80
N ASP A 356 -11.91 26.17 6.64
CA ASP A 356 -11.04 27.34 6.68
C ASP A 356 -10.07 27.26 7.88
N PRO A 357 -8.75 27.14 7.65
CA PRO A 357 -7.77 27.05 8.73
C PRO A 357 -7.62 28.36 9.53
N LYS A 358 -8.07 29.52 9.01
CA LYS A 358 -7.98 30.79 9.72
C LYS A 358 -9.03 30.90 10.82
N SER A 359 -10.27 30.53 10.52
CA SER A 359 -11.35 30.50 11.51
C SER A 359 -11.43 29.17 12.26
N ASN A 360 -10.75 28.13 11.77
CA ASN A 360 -10.82 26.76 12.26
C ASN A 360 -12.26 26.22 12.28
N THR A 361 -12.98 26.40 11.15
CA THR A 361 -14.39 25.99 11.01
C THR A 361 -14.66 25.33 9.67
N TRP A 362 -15.61 24.40 9.65
CA TRP A 362 -16.23 23.88 8.43
C TRP A 362 -17.43 24.74 8.04
N MET A 363 -17.58 25.01 6.74
CA MET A 363 -18.71 25.75 6.18
C MET A 363 -19.38 24.92 5.08
N PRO A 364 -20.70 24.68 5.14
CA PRO A 364 -21.41 23.99 4.08
C PRO A 364 -21.41 24.84 2.79
N LEU A 365 -21.34 24.17 1.64
CA LEU A 365 -21.41 24.78 0.33
C LEU A 365 -22.61 24.21 -0.43
N PRO A 366 -23.84 24.66 -0.14
CA PRO A 366 -25.06 24.08 -0.72
C PRO A 366 -25.15 24.21 -2.25
N GLY A 367 -24.36 25.10 -2.88
CA GLY A 367 -24.22 25.22 -4.33
C GLY A 367 -23.21 24.25 -4.95
N ALA A 368 -22.32 23.63 -4.15
CA ALA A 368 -21.39 22.60 -4.59
C ALA A 368 -22.08 21.22 -4.59
N LYS A 369 -22.97 21.00 -5.56
CA LYS A 369 -23.84 19.82 -5.61
C LYS A 369 -23.10 18.52 -5.92
N VAL A 370 -23.40 17.46 -5.18
CA VAL A 370 -22.85 16.11 -5.37
C VAL A 370 -23.43 15.39 -6.59
N GLY A 371 -24.71 15.65 -6.91
CA GLY A 371 -25.46 14.95 -7.98
C GLY A 371 -24.72 14.85 -9.33
N PRO A 372 -24.15 15.95 -9.85
CA PRO A 372 -23.42 15.95 -11.13
C PRO A 372 -22.16 15.08 -11.19
N MET A 373 -21.60 14.67 -10.05
CA MET A 373 -20.41 13.81 -10.03
C MET A 373 -20.71 12.35 -9.70
N LEU A 374 -21.98 11.97 -9.48
CA LEU A 374 -22.36 10.61 -9.13
C LEU A 374 -22.00 9.61 -10.24
N THR A 375 -21.55 8.42 -9.82
CA THR A 375 -21.49 7.25 -10.72
C THR A 375 -22.85 6.55 -10.82
N GLN A 376 -22.91 5.47 -11.58
CA GLN A 376 -24.03 4.53 -11.60
C GLN A 376 -23.49 3.20 -11.09
N ASP A 377 -23.58 2.98 -9.78
CA ASP A 377 -22.96 1.86 -9.09
C ASP A 377 -23.99 0.78 -8.75
N ASN A 378 -23.60 -0.50 -8.79
CA ASN A 378 -24.50 -1.60 -8.44
C ASN A 378 -24.99 -1.52 -6.99
N ALA A 379 -24.22 -0.90 -6.11
CA ALA A 379 -24.57 -0.67 -4.71
C ALA A 379 -25.27 0.68 -4.45
N GLY A 380 -25.63 1.41 -5.52
CA GLY A 380 -26.29 2.70 -5.47
C GLY A 380 -25.50 3.76 -4.70
N ILE A 381 -26.21 4.73 -4.11
CA ILE A 381 -25.61 5.93 -3.50
C ILE A 381 -24.51 5.65 -2.47
N TRP A 382 -24.50 4.48 -1.83
CA TRP A 382 -23.42 4.06 -0.95
C TRP A 382 -22.03 4.16 -1.58
N LYS A 383 -21.96 3.99 -2.90
CA LYS A 383 -20.73 3.99 -3.70
C LYS A 383 -20.67 5.11 -4.73
N GLU A 384 -21.81 5.68 -5.13
CA GLU A 384 -21.86 6.62 -6.26
C GLU A 384 -21.13 7.94 -6.05
N ASP A 385 -20.96 8.38 -4.80
CA ASP A 385 -20.29 9.64 -4.45
C ASP A 385 -18.89 9.47 -3.82
N ASN A 386 -18.33 8.26 -3.88
CA ASN A 386 -17.04 7.96 -3.27
C ASN A 386 -15.85 8.33 -4.17
N HIS A 387 -14.70 8.59 -3.55
CA HIS A 387 -13.38 8.64 -4.18
C HIS A 387 -13.26 9.59 -5.38
N ALA A 388 -13.86 10.77 -5.27
CA ALA A 388 -13.80 11.80 -6.31
C ALA A 388 -12.35 12.22 -6.65
N TRP A 389 -12.04 12.33 -7.94
CA TRP A 389 -10.71 12.72 -8.41
C TRP A 389 -10.57 14.24 -8.38
N LEU A 390 -10.27 14.79 -7.21
CA LEU A 390 -10.25 16.22 -6.96
C LEU A 390 -8.88 16.84 -7.19
N PHE A 391 -8.86 17.95 -7.93
CA PHE A 391 -7.68 18.78 -8.13
C PHE A 391 -8.02 20.24 -7.85
N ALA A 392 -7.42 20.80 -6.80
CA ALA A 392 -7.45 22.24 -6.61
C ALA A 392 -6.73 22.97 -7.75
N TRP A 393 -7.32 24.09 -8.15
CA TRP A 393 -6.87 24.91 -9.27
C TRP A 393 -7.04 26.40 -8.96
N ARG A 394 -6.91 27.24 -10.00
CA ARG A 394 -6.89 28.71 -9.91
C ARG A 394 -8.14 29.27 -9.20
N ASN A 395 -7.98 30.38 -8.49
CA ASN A 395 -9.07 31.16 -7.87
C ASN A 395 -9.98 30.35 -6.92
N GLY A 396 -9.43 29.42 -6.15
CA GLY A 396 -10.17 28.60 -5.20
C GLY A 396 -11.09 27.56 -5.85
N SER A 397 -10.97 27.34 -7.16
CA SER A 397 -11.75 26.32 -7.87
C SER A 397 -11.19 24.91 -7.63
N VAL A 398 -12.08 23.93 -7.74
CA VAL A 398 -11.73 22.51 -7.68
C VAL A 398 -12.25 21.82 -8.93
N PHE A 399 -11.37 21.12 -9.63
CA PHE A 399 -11.73 20.27 -10.76
C PHE A 399 -11.95 18.84 -10.28
N GLN A 400 -13.11 18.26 -10.58
CA GLN A 400 -13.40 16.85 -10.38
C GLN A 400 -13.26 16.14 -11.73
N ALA A 401 -12.24 15.29 -11.86
CA ALA A 401 -11.87 14.61 -13.11
C ALA A 401 -12.59 13.25 -13.30
N GLY A 402 -13.18 12.72 -12.24
CA GLY A 402 -13.77 11.37 -12.14
C GLY A 402 -14.11 11.01 -10.69
N PRO A 403 -14.53 9.77 -10.41
CA PRO A 403 -14.56 8.62 -11.31
C PRO A 403 -15.76 8.60 -12.27
N SER A 404 -16.75 9.47 -12.08
CA SER A 404 -17.90 9.59 -12.99
C SER A 404 -17.52 9.98 -14.41
N LYS A 405 -18.38 9.64 -15.37
CA LYS A 405 -18.20 9.99 -16.79
C LYS A 405 -18.10 11.51 -16.97
N ALA A 406 -18.96 12.25 -16.28
CA ALA A 406 -18.97 13.70 -16.28
C ALA A 406 -17.82 14.25 -15.42
N GLN A 407 -17.18 15.30 -15.93
CA GLN A 407 -16.21 16.10 -15.20
C GLN A 407 -16.88 17.40 -14.75
N ASN A 408 -16.45 17.95 -13.62
CA ASN A 408 -17.11 19.10 -13.00
C ASN A 408 -16.10 20.10 -12.45
N TRP A 409 -16.46 21.38 -12.51
CA TRP A 409 -15.86 22.44 -11.73
C TRP A 409 -16.70 22.73 -10.49
N TYR A 410 -16.03 22.88 -9.36
CA TYR A 410 -16.61 23.31 -8.09
C TYR A 410 -16.01 24.63 -7.64
N GLY A 411 -16.86 25.53 -7.13
CA GLY A 411 -16.45 26.75 -6.45
C GLY A 411 -16.55 26.61 -4.93
N THR A 412 -15.62 27.23 -4.23
CA THR A 412 -15.51 27.17 -2.75
C THR A 412 -15.85 28.49 -2.05
N ALA A 413 -16.12 29.55 -2.83
CA ALA A 413 -16.51 30.85 -2.30
C ALA A 413 -18.03 30.94 -2.07
N GLY A 414 -18.44 31.75 -1.10
CA GLY A 414 -19.85 31.98 -0.79
C GLY A 414 -20.58 30.67 -0.45
N GLN A 415 -21.67 30.39 -1.15
CA GLN A 415 -22.44 29.15 -1.00
C GLN A 415 -21.90 27.98 -1.84
N GLY A 416 -20.77 28.17 -2.53
CA GLY A 416 -20.22 27.24 -3.51
C GLY A 416 -20.98 27.24 -4.83
N SER A 417 -20.43 26.50 -5.81
CA SER A 417 -21.02 26.34 -7.13
C SER A 417 -20.62 25.01 -7.75
N GLN A 418 -21.37 24.58 -8.76
CA GLN A 418 -21.02 23.45 -9.63
C GLN A 418 -21.28 23.86 -11.08
N VAL A 419 -20.35 23.53 -11.98
CA VAL A 419 -20.46 23.74 -13.43
C VAL A 419 -19.90 22.51 -14.15
N GLY A 420 -20.62 21.99 -15.15
CA GLY A 420 -20.13 20.86 -15.96
C GLY A 420 -18.87 21.23 -16.74
N ALA A 421 -17.91 20.31 -16.83
CA ALA A 421 -16.61 20.51 -17.49
C ALA A 421 -16.37 19.56 -18.67
N GLY A 422 -17.40 18.85 -19.13
CA GLY A 422 -17.32 17.89 -20.23
C GLY A 422 -17.37 16.44 -19.76
N ILE A 423 -17.14 15.51 -20.69
CA ILE A 423 -17.20 14.06 -20.44
C ILE A 423 -15.79 13.48 -20.61
N ARG A 424 -15.34 12.70 -19.64
CA ARG A 424 -14.05 11.97 -19.69
C ARG A 424 -14.12 10.75 -20.59
N ASP A 425 -15.14 9.93 -20.39
CA ASP A 425 -15.28 8.61 -21.00
C ASP A 425 -16.76 8.21 -21.05
N ASP A 426 -17.08 7.16 -21.81
CA ASP A 426 -18.41 6.54 -21.84
C ASP A 426 -18.68 5.61 -20.64
N ASN A 427 -17.64 5.38 -19.80
CA ASN A 427 -17.66 4.53 -18.62
C ASN A 427 -17.34 5.29 -17.32
N HIS A 428 -18.00 4.90 -16.22
CA HIS A 428 -17.52 5.22 -14.87
C HIS A 428 -16.24 4.42 -14.58
N ALA A 429 -15.37 4.97 -13.74
CA ALA A 429 -14.06 4.41 -13.43
C ALA A 429 -13.77 4.46 -11.93
N MET A 430 -14.69 3.93 -11.11
CA MET A 430 -14.54 3.85 -9.66
C MET A 430 -13.21 3.19 -9.29
N CYS A 431 -12.52 3.77 -8.30
CA CYS A 431 -11.18 3.36 -7.88
C CYS A 431 -10.15 3.24 -9.04
N GLY A 432 -10.34 4.05 -10.09
CA GLY A 432 -9.31 4.32 -11.09
C GLY A 432 -8.26 5.28 -10.56
N ILE A 433 -7.10 5.28 -11.21
CA ILE A 433 -5.94 6.06 -10.80
C ILE A 433 -5.90 7.42 -11.51
N PHE A 434 -5.33 8.42 -10.84
CA PHE A 434 -5.19 9.78 -11.38
C PHE A 434 -3.97 10.51 -10.79
N ALA A 435 -3.36 11.39 -11.58
CA ALA A 435 -2.25 12.24 -11.12
C ALA A 435 -2.10 13.51 -11.98
N MET A 436 -1.83 14.65 -11.35
CA MET A 436 -1.43 15.88 -12.07
C MET A 436 0.08 15.88 -12.27
N TYR A 437 0.51 15.49 -13.48
CA TYR A 437 1.93 15.31 -13.82
C TYR A 437 2.62 16.59 -14.32
N GLU A 438 1.82 17.56 -14.76
CA GLU A 438 2.19 18.93 -15.12
C GLU A 438 1.05 19.86 -14.71
N PRO A 439 1.31 21.17 -14.49
CA PRO A 439 0.25 22.16 -14.31
C PRO A 439 -0.82 22.06 -15.41
N GLY A 440 -2.05 21.74 -14.98
CA GLY A 440 -3.20 21.62 -15.87
C GLY A 440 -3.21 20.38 -16.77
N LYS A 441 -2.30 19.42 -16.58
CA LYS A 441 -2.34 18.10 -17.24
C LYS A 441 -2.54 16.99 -16.23
N ILE A 442 -3.67 16.32 -16.36
CA ILE A 442 -4.09 15.23 -15.47
C ILE A 442 -4.07 13.94 -16.27
N PHE A 443 -3.29 12.97 -15.81
CA PHE A 443 -3.36 11.59 -16.28
C PHE A 443 -4.39 10.83 -15.46
N SER A 444 -5.18 9.96 -16.09
CA SER A 444 -6.06 9.01 -15.41
C SER A 444 -6.15 7.69 -16.14
N SER A 445 -6.28 6.58 -15.43
CA SER A 445 -6.39 5.25 -16.05
C SER A 445 -7.12 4.23 -15.18
N GLY A 446 -7.62 3.17 -15.80
CA GLY A 446 -8.19 2.01 -15.10
C GLY A 446 -9.50 2.31 -14.38
N GLY A 447 -9.67 1.70 -13.21
CA GLY A 447 -10.90 1.70 -12.44
C GLY A 447 -11.92 0.69 -12.98
N SER A 448 -13.14 0.76 -12.48
CA SER A 448 -14.24 -0.13 -12.85
C SER A 448 -15.57 0.62 -12.92
N THR A 449 -16.56 0.08 -13.62
CA THR A 449 -17.87 0.73 -13.76
C THR A 449 -18.66 0.75 -12.45
N SER A 450 -18.40 -0.20 -11.57
CA SER A 450 -18.97 -0.35 -10.22
C SER A 450 -17.83 -0.60 -9.23
N TYR A 451 -18.04 -0.31 -7.95
CA TYR A 451 -17.01 -0.42 -6.91
C TYR A 451 -16.45 -1.84 -6.80
N SER A 452 -17.31 -2.86 -6.91
CA SER A 452 -16.95 -4.28 -6.75
C SER A 452 -17.70 -5.16 -7.75
N ASP A 453 -17.21 -6.39 -7.89
CA ASP A 453 -17.78 -7.53 -8.60
C ASP A 453 -18.01 -7.28 -10.10
N VAL A 454 -17.07 -6.56 -10.71
CA VAL A 454 -17.05 -6.28 -12.15
C VAL A 454 -15.61 -6.32 -12.69
N ALA A 455 -15.47 -6.42 -14.01
CA ALA A 455 -14.18 -6.32 -14.68
C ALA A 455 -13.61 -4.89 -14.60
N SER A 456 -12.30 -4.81 -14.42
CA SER A 456 -11.54 -3.57 -14.45
C SER A 456 -11.28 -3.08 -15.88
N LEU A 457 -11.06 -1.78 -16.02
CA LEU A 457 -10.79 -1.11 -17.28
C LEU A 457 -9.28 -1.02 -17.56
N THR A 458 -8.92 -0.94 -18.84
CA THR A 458 -7.57 -0.62 -19.36
C THR A 458 -7.44 0.84 -19.82
N ARG A 459 -8.56 1.55 -19.83
CA ARG A 459 -8.77 2.84 -20.47
C ARG A 459 -7.93 3.94 -19.82
N ALA A 460 -7.19 4.74 -20.61
CA ALA A 460 -6.33 5.80 -20.11
C ALA A 460 -6.57 7.15 -20.81
N HIS A 461 -6.46 8.27 -20.09
CA HIS A 461 -6.74 9.60 -20.63
C HIS A 461 -5.74 10.65 -20.13
N ILE A 462 -5.50 11.67 -20.96
CA ILE A 462 -4.93 12.95 -20.53
C ILE A 462 -6.05 13.99 -20.58
N THR A 463 -6.41 14.54 -19.43
CA THR A 463 -7.30 15.70 -19.31
C THR A 463 -6.46 16.98 -19.19
N THR A 464 -6.78 18.00 -19.99
CA THR A 464 -6.15 19.31 -19.94
C THR A 464 -7.16 20.35 -19.42
N ILE A 465 -6.76 21.10 -18.39
CA ILE A 465 -7.49 22.22 -17.81
C ILE A 465 -6.65 23.50 -17.88
N ASP A 466 -7.28 24.65 -18.05
CA ASP A 466 -6.60 25.96 -18.04
C ASP A 466 -7.37 27.00 -17.23
N LYS A 467 -8.38 27.67 -17.80
CA LYS A 467 -9.25 28.57 -17.03
C LYS A 467 -10.33 27.76 -16.30
N PRO A 468 -10.62 28.06 -15.03
CA PRO A 468 -11.68 27.39 -14.30
C PRO A 468 -13.05 27.68 -14.94
N TYR A 469 -14.01 26.78 -14.71
CA TYR A 469 -15.39 26.88 -15.23
C TYR A 469 -15.49 26.88 -16.76
N GLN A 470 -14.47 26.36 -17.44
CA GLN A 470 -14.47 26.09 -18.87
C GLN A 470 -14.43 24.58 -19.12
N PRO A 471 -14.98 24.07 -20.24
CA PRO A 471 -14.84 22.66 -20.59
C PRO A 471 -13.37 22.22 -20.61
N ALA A 472 -13.08 21.06 -20.04
CA ALA A 472 -11.78 20.43 -20.12
C ALA A 472 -11.59 19.76 -21.48
N LYS A 473 -10.34 19.65 -21.93
CA LYS A 473 -10.00 18.88 -23.13
C LYS A 473 -9.52 17.49 -22.71
N VAL A 474 -10.21 16.45 -23.17
CA VAL A 474 -9.86 15.06 -22.87
C VAL A 474 -9.28 14.41 -24.12
N GLU A 475 -8.13 13.75 -23.97
CA GLU A 475 -7.49 12.96 -25.01
C GLU A 475 -7.37 11.50 -24.56
N ARG A 476 -7.83 10.57 -25.40
CA ARG A 476 -7.67 9.14 -25.16
C ARG A 476 -6.22 8.71 -25.41
N MET A 477 -5.63 8.03 -24.45
CA MET A 477 -4.29 7.45 -24.57
C MET A 477 -4.37 5.97 -24.99
N PRO A 478 -3.27 5.37 -25.44
CA PRO A 478 -3.17 3.92 -25.53
C PRO A 478 -3.53 3.26 -24.20
N ASP A 479 -4.17 2.11 -24.28
CA ASP A 479 -4.62 1.34 -23.12
C ASP A 479 -3.44 0.78 -22.31
N MET A 480 -3.65 0.60 -21.00
CA MET A 480 -2.75 -0.22 -20.16
C MET A 480 -2.69 -1.64 -20.70
N ALA A 481 -1.54 -2.30 -20.54
CA ALA A 481 -1.39 -3.73 -20.84
C ALA A 481 -2.29 -4.59 -19.95
N PHE A 482 -2.64 -4.08 -18.76
CA PHE A 482 -3.37 -4.80 -17.74
C PHE A 482 -4.59 -4.01 -17.25
N PRO A 483 -5.80 -4.61 -17.22
CA PRO A 483 -6.94 -3.98 -16.58
C PRO A 483 -6.72 -3.92 -15.07
N ARG A 484 -6.99 -2.76 -14.46
CA ARG A 484 -6.70 -2.49 -13.04
C ARG A 484 -7.80 -1.69 -12.36
N GLY A 485 -8.39 -2.24 -11.31
CA GLY A 485 -9.16 -1.52 -10.30
C GLY A 485 -8.48 -1.66 -8.94
N TYR A 486 -8.63 -0.65 -8.07
CA TYR A 486 -7.90 -0.52 -6.80
C TYR A 486 -6.37 -0.38 -6.94
N ALA A 487 -5.87 -0.03 -8.11
CA ALA A 487 -4.46 0.31 -8.29
C ALA A 487 -4.12 1.65 -7.62
N ASN A 488 -2.84 1.95 -7.53
CA ASN A 488 -2.36 3.27 -7.11
C ASN A 488 -1.46 3.88 -8.18
N ALA A 489 -1.34 5.22 -8.17
CA ALA A 489 -0.45 5.95 -9.07
C ALA A 489 0.36 7.02 -8.35
N VAL A 490 1.61 7.18 -8.79
CA VAL A 490 2.56 8.18 -8.28
C VAL A 490 3.19 8.93 -9.45
N VAL A 491 3.14 10.26 -9.40
CA VAL A 491 3.93 11.10 -10.32
C VAL A 491 5.39 11.14 -9.88
N LEU A 492 6.31 10.84 -10.80
CA LEU A 492 7.75 10.85 -10.56
C LEU A 492 8.38 12.20 -10.93
N PRO A 493 9.59 12.53 -10.40
CA PRO A 493 10.28 13.79 -10.69
C PRO A 493 10.47 14.10 -12.19
N ASP A 494 10.62 13.08 -13.03
CA ASP A 494 10.79 13.25 -14.48
C ASP A 494 9.48 13.48 -15.25
N GLY A 495 8.33 13.41 -14.58
CA GLY A 495 6.99 13.61 -15.16
C GLY A 495 6.32 12.33 -15.64
N THR A 496 6.98 11.18 -15.55
CA THR A 496 6.34 9.88 -15.76
C THR A 496 5.40 9.55 -14.60
N VAL A 497 4.41 8.71 -14.86
CA VAL A 497 3.46 8.22 -13.85
C VAL A 497 3.72 6.73 -13.67
N PHE A 498 3.99 6.33 -12.44
CA PHE A 498 4.21 4.94 -12.03
C PHE A 498 2.91 4.37 -11.46
N ILE A 499 2.47 3.23 -12.00
CA ILE A 499 1.22 2.55 -11.66
C ILE A 499 1.55 1.21 -11.01
N THR A 500 1.04 0.95 -9.80
CA THR A 500 1.23 -0.31 -9.08
C THR A 500 -0.09 -0.98 -8.72
N GLY A 501 -0.02 -2.31 -8.63
CA GLY A 501 -1.10 -3.14 -8.10
C GLY A 501 -2.40 -3.08 -8.91
N GLY A 502 -3.48 -3.26 -8.18
CA GLY A 502 -4.82 -3.45 -8.69
C GLY A 502 -5.06 -4.87 -9.19
N GLN A 503 -6.32 -5.14 -9.48
CA GLN A 503 -6.80 -6.45 -9.95
C GLN A 503 -7.65 -6.32 -11.21
N ARG A 504 -7.72 -7.40 -12.00
CA ARG A 504 -8.49 -7.47 -13.26
C ARG A 504 -9.99 -7.56 -13.04
N TRP A 505 -10.38 -8.16 -11.93
CA TRP A 505 -11.75 -8.25 -11.46
C TRP A 505 -11.82 -7.64 -10.07
N VAL A 506 -12.50 -6.50 -9.90
CA VAL A 506 -12.53 -5.80 -8.61
C VAL A 506 -13.30 -6.60 -7.58
N LYS A 507 -12.59 -7.12 -6.58
CA LYS A 507 -13.20 -7.81 -5.45
C LYS A 507 -12.37 -7.52 -4.20
N GLY A 508 -12.94 -6.66 -3.35
CA GLY A 508 -12.25 -6.21 -2.13
C GLY A 508 -11.88 -7.38 -1.23
N PHE A 509 -10.82 -7.19 -0.44
CA PHE A 509 -10.34 -8.16 0.56
C PHE A 509 -9.87 -9.50 -0.03
N GLN A 510 -9.51 -9.54 -1.31
CA GLN A 510 -9.00 -10.74 -2.00
C GLN A 510 -7.80 -10.42 -2.88
N ASP A 511 -6.93 -11.42 -3.04
CA ASP A 511 -5.78 -11.38 -3.95
C ASP A 511 -6.09 -11.97 -5.33
N THR A 512 -7.33 -12.31 -5.62
CA THR A 512 -7.71 -12.88 -6.92
C THR A 512 -7.50 -11.89 -8.07
N ASP A 513 -7.03 -12.40 -9.21
CA ASP A 513 -6.77 -11.65 -10.44
C ASP A 513 -5.87 -10.41 -10.27
N SER A 514 -4.95 -10.46 -9.32
CA SER A 514 -4.01 -9.39 -9.02
C SER A 514 -3.00 -9.15 -10.13
N VAL A 515 -2.65 -7.87 -10.33
CA VAL A 515 -1.63 -7.43 -11.28
C VAL A 515 -0.36 -7.04 -10.54
N VAL A 516 0.63 -7.94 -10.54
CA VAL A 516 1.90 -7.72 -9.85
C VAL A 516 2.93 -6.97 -10.70
N TYR A 517 2.77 -6.91 -12.02
CA TYR A 517 3.63 -6.12 -12.90
C TYR A 517 3.21 -4.66 -12.86
N PRO A 518 4.07 -3.71 -12.44
CA PRO A 518 3.79 -2.29 -12.54
C PRO A 518 3.91 -1.80 -13.98
N GLU A 519 3.31 -0.66 -14.27
CA GLU A 519 3.45 0.03 -15.55
C GLU A 519 3.95 1.47 -15.33
N LEU A 520 4.81 1.94 -16.23
CA LEU A 520 5.25 3.32 -16.29
C LEU A 520 4.65 3.98 -17.52
N PHE A 521 3.83 5.00 -17.33
CA PHE A 521 3.33 5.83 -18.41
C PHE A 521 4.23 7.06 -18.58
N ASN A 522 4.73 7.26 -19.80
CA ASN A 522 5.40 8.50 -20.17
C ASN A 522 4.41 9.41 -20.92
N PRO A 523 3.91 10.49 -20.31
CA PRO A 523 2.91 11.35 -20.94
C PRO A 523 3.47 12.17 -22.11
N TYR A 524 4.79 12.36 -22.19
CA TYR A 524 5.42 13.13 -23.27
C TYR A 524 5.54 12.30 -24.55
N THR A 525 5.78 11.00 -24.43
CA THR A 525 5.83 10.06 -25.57
C THR A 525 4.52 9.31 -25.79
N LYS A 526 3.61 9.37 -24.82
CA LYS A 526 2.34 8.62 -24.77
C LYS A 526 2.54 7.10 -24.82
N GLN A 527 3.66 6.63 -24.28
CA GLN A 527 4.04 5.21 -24.30
C GLN A 527 3.97 4.60 -22.90
N TRP A 528 3.57 3.33 -22.87
CA TRP A 528 3.59 2.49 -21.69
C TRP A 528 4.87 1.64 -21.64
N ARG A 529 5.27 1.28 -20.43
CA ARG A 529 6.33 0.30 -20.19
C ARG A 529 6.00 -0.56 -18.99
N THR A 530 5.89 -1.87 -19.20
CA THR A 530 5.83 -2.85 -18.10
C THR A 530 7.18 -2.94 -17.39
N LEU A 531 7.15 -2.92 -16.06
CA LEU A 531 8.32 -2.91 -15.18
C LEU A 531 8.52 -4.28 -14.48
N ALA A 532 9.54 -4.39 -13.64
CA ALA A 532 9.78 -5.62 -12.85
C ALA A 532 8.59 -5.87 -11.88
N PRO A 533 8.15 -7.13 -11.70
CA PRO A 533 6.99 -7.43 -10.87
C PRO A 533 7.27 -7.17 -9.37
N GLU A 534 6.28 -6.62 -8.67
CA GLU A 534 6.20 -6.61 -7.21
C GLU A 534 5.97 -8.05 -6.70
N ALA A 535 6.41 -8.39 -5.49
CA ALA A 535 6.27 -9.76 -5.00
C ALA A 535 4.87 -10.05 -4.44
N ILE A 536 4.21 -9.02 -3.89
CA ILE A 536 2.95 -9.13 -3.17
C ILE A 536 1.85 -8.38 -3.94
N PRO A 537 0.65 -8.97 -4.09
CA PRO A 537 -0.52 -8.27 -4.57
C PRO A 537 -0.82 -6.98 -3.79
N ARG A 538 -1.20 -5.92 -4.50
CA ARG A 538 -1.57 -4.61 -3.93
C ARG A 538 -2.90 -4.17 -4.49
N ASN A 539 -3.99 -4.65 -3.89
CA ASN A 539 -5.36 -4.43 -4.38
C ASN A 539 -6.09 -3.41 -3.49
N TYR A 540 -7.31 -3.75 -3.11
CA TYR A 540 -8.10 -2.98 -2.15
C TYR A 540 -7.34 -2.76 -0.85
N HIS A 541 -7.39 -1.53 -0.31
CA HIS A 541 -6.61 -1.09 0.86
C HIS A 541 -5.08 -1.08 0.70
N SER A 542 -4.56 -1.14 -0.53
CA SER A 542 -3.16 -0.85 -0.79
C SER A 542 -2.91 0.65 -1.03
N ILE A 543 -1.67 1.07 -0.83
CA ILE A 543 -1.19 2.43 -1.09
C ILE A 543 0.09 2.42 -1.92
N SER A 544 0.33 3.51 -2.67
CA SER A 544 1.66 3.83 -3.18
C SER A 544 2.00 5.30 -3.04
N ILE A 545 3.24 5.64 -2.68
CA ILE A 545 3.64 7.01 -2.38
C ILE A 545 5.12 7.29 -2.73
N LEU A 546 5.39 8.49 -3.29
CA LEU A 546 6.75 8.94 -3.60
C LEU A 546 7.54 9.21 -2.32
N LEU A 547 8.77 8.72 -2.24
CA LEU A 547 9.69 8.99 -1.15
C LEU A 547 10.68 10.11 -1.52
N ALA A 548 11.28 10.71 -0.50
CA ALA A 548 12.20 11.84 -0.65
C ALA A 548 13.47 11.49 -1.45
N ASP A 549 13.80 10.21 -1.60
CA ASP A 549 14.93 9.75 -2.40
C ASP A 549 14.55 9.39 -3.84
N GLY A 550 13.34 9.69 -4.30
CA GLY A 550 12.85 9.40 -5.65
C GLY A 550 12.49 7.92 -5.87
N ARG A 551 12.48 7.09 -4.84
CA ARG A 551 11.88 5.75 -4.90
C ARG A 551 10.38 5.82 -4.57
N VAL A 552 9.66 4.74 -4.79
CA VAL A 552 8.22 4.63 -4.50
C VAL A 552 7.98 3.51 -3.50
N PHE A 553 7.29 3.79 -2.40
CA PHE A 553 6.75 2.76 -1.52
C PHE A 553 5.43 2.24 -2.10
N SER A 554 5.24 0.91 -2.11
CA SER A 554 4.00 0.21 -2.45
C SER A 554 3.70 -0.76 -1.32
N GLY A 555 2.50 -0.75 -0.72
CA GLY A 555 2.24 -1.54 0.47
C GLY A 555 0.77 -1.69 0.81
N GLY A 556 0.47 -2.56 1.78
CA GLY A 556 -0.90 -2.80 2.23
C GLY A 556 -1.69 -3.73 1.31
N GLY A 557 -2.99 -3.78 1.56
CA GLY A 557 -3.89 -4.79 1.02
C GLY A 557 -4.52 -5.64 2.13
N GLY A 558 -5.82 -5.92 2.03
CA GLY A 558 -6.56 -6.73 3.01
C GLY A 558 -7.36 -5.89 3.99
N LEU A 559 -7.14 -6.10 5.29
CA LEU A 559 -7.90 -5.64 6.44
C LEU A 559 -9.25 -6.35 6.59
N CYS A 560 -9.55 -6.84 7.79
CA CYS A 560 -10.76 -7.61 8.03
C CYS A 560 -11.86 -6.80 8.75
N TRP A 561 -13.12 -6.99 8.37
CA TRP A 561 -14.22 -6.49 9.19
C TRP A 561 -14.33 -7.32 10.48
N THR A 562 -14.46 -6.67 11.63
CA THR A 562 -14.53 -7.36 12.93
C THR A 562 -15.71 -8.32 13.00
N GLY A 563 -15.41 -9.61 13.20
CA GLY A 563 -16.41 -10.69 13.20
C GLY A 563 -16.78 -11.18 11.79
N GLY A 564 -16.08 -10.73 10.75
CA GLY A 564 -16.22 -11.18 9.37
C GLY A 564 -15.39 -12.42 9.07
N ASP A 565 -15.82 -13.14 8.03
CA ASP A 565 -15.08 -14.27 7.46
C ASP A 565 -14.15 -13.75 6.34
N CYS A 566 -12.97 -13.29 6.74
CA CYS A 566 -11.97 -12.74 5.82
C CYS A 566 -10.92 -13.80 5.48
N ASP A 567 -10.41 -13.77 4.26
CA ASP A 567 -9.25 -14.58 3.89
C ASP A 567 -7.99 -13.99 4.56
N PRO A 568 -7.39 -14.65 5.56
CA PRO A 568 -6.21 -14.13 6.25
C PRO A 568 -4.99 -14.04 5.32
N HIS A 569 -5.03 -14.66 4.14
CA HIS A 569 -3.98 -14.58 3.15
C HIS A 569 -3.98 -13.29 2.33
N ALA A 570 -5.08 -12.53 2.35
CA ALA A 570 -5.19 -11.25 1.66
C ALA A 570 -4.70 -10.07 2.51
N ASP A 571 -4.32 -10.31 3.77
CA ASP A 571 -3.78 -9.30 4.68
C ASP A 571 -2.27 -9.12 4.46
N HIS A 572 -1.89 -7.93 4.04
CA HIS A 572 -0.51 -7.60 3.69
C HIS A 572 0.08 -6.51 4.59
N PRO A 573 0.52 -6.83 5.82
CA PRO A 573 1.18 -5.88 6.72
C PRO A 573 2.64 -5.67 6.36
N ASN A 574 2.85 -5.35 5.09
CA ASN A 574 4.15 -5.14 4.51
C ASN A 574 4.07 -4.15 3.34
N GLY A 575 5.22 -3.70 2.88
CA GLY A 575 5.40 -2.97 1.64
C GLY A 575 6.69 -3.36 0.94
N GLN A 576 6.93 -2.76 -0.22
CA GLN A 576 8.18 -2.83 -0.96
C GLN A 576 8.52 -1.44 -1.49
N ILE A 577 9.81 -1.19 -1.68
CA ILE A 577 10.31 0.04 -2.28
C ILE A 577 10.75 -0.25 -3.71
N PHE A 578 10.11 0.39 -4.67
CA PHE A 578 10.52 0.38 -6.06
C PHE A 578 11.55 1.47 -6.33
N SER A 579 12.66 1.09 -6.95
CA SER A 579 13.67 1.98 -7.52
C SER A 579 13.43 2.11 -9.02
N PRO A 580 12.92 3.25 -9.51
CA PRO A 580 12.61 3.40 -10.93
C PRO A 580 13.86 3.43 -11.82
N PRO A 581 13.70 3.16 -13.14
CA PRO A 581 14.82 3.06 -14.09
C PRO A 581 15.81 4.23 -14.08
N TYR A 582 15.34 5.45 -13.82
CA TYR A 582 16.18 6.66 -13.78
C TYR A 582 17.26 6.68 -12.68
N LEU A 583 17.28 5.71 -11.76
CA LEU A 583 18.29 5.55 -10.72
C LEU A 583 19.44 4.64 -11.15
N PHE A 584 19.41 4.14 -12.38
CA PHE A 584 20.39 3.20 -12.90
C PHE A 584 21.02 3.68 -14.20
N ASN A 585 22.31 3.41 -14.38
CA ASN A 585 23.01 3.54 -15.64
C ASN A 585 22.59 2.43 -16.60
N SER A 586 22.96 2.55 -17.88
CA SER A 586 22.62 1.57 -18.93
C SER A 586 23.15 0.15 -18.65
N ASP A 587 24.25 0.02 -17.90
CA ASP A 587 24.82 -1.26 -17.45
C ASP A 587 24.13 -1.84 -16.20
N GLY A 588 23.15 -1.13 -15.63
CA GLY A 588 22.42 -1.52 -14.42
C GLY A 588 23.13 -1.21 -13.10
N SER A 589 24.26 -0.51 -13.11
CA SER A 589 24.86 0.10 -11.92
C SER A 589 24.05 1.30 -11.45
N VAL A 590 24.18 1.69 -10.18
CA VAL A 590 23.46 2.86 -9.63
C VAL A 590 24.00 4.15 -10.25
N ALA A 591 23.12 5.01 -10.75
CA ALA A 591 23.49 6.28 -11.37
C ALA A 591 23.95 7.31 -10.33
N THR A 592 24.96 8.11 -10.68
CA THR A 592 25.38 9.24 -9.86
C THR A 592 24.30 10.31 -9.84
N ARG A 593 23.93 10.74 -8.63
CA ARG A 593 22.84 11.70 -8.40
C ARG A 593 23.38 13.12 -8.24
N PRO A 594 22.70 14.16 -8.75
CA PRO A 594 22.98 15.53 -8.33
C PRO A 594 22.82 15.69 -6.81
N VAL A 595 23.64 16.54 -6.19
CA VAL A 595 23.61 16.77 -4.74
C VAL A 595 23.31 18.24 -4.45
N ILE A 596 22.16 18.49 -3.83
CA ILE A 596 21.77 19.81 -3.34
C ILE A 596 22.49 20.05 -2.00
N SER A 597 23.53 20.88 -2.01
CA SER A 597 24.31 21.18 -0.81
C SER A 597 23.54 22.11 0.13
N SER A 598 22.88 23.14 -0.41
CA SER A 598 22.02 24.04 0.35
C SER A 598 20.94 24.70 -0.52
N VAL A 599 19.92 25.21 0.16
CA VAL A 599 18.90 26.11 -0.40
C VAL A 599 18.89 27.39 0.43
N SER A 600 18.75 28.55 -0.22
CA SER A 600 18.82 29.85 0.47
C SER A 600 17.66 30.11 1.44
N ALA A 601 16.54 29.41 1.25
CA ALA A 601 15.41 29.46 2.16
C ALA A 601 14.61 28.14 2.10
N ARG A 602 13.98 27.81 3.24
CA ARG A 602 13.14 26.61 3.42
C ARG A 602 11.65 26.87 3.19
N SER A 603 11.27 28.14 3.23
CA SER A 603 9.89 28.60 3.06
C SER A 603 9.86 29.78 2.11
N ILE A 604 9.07 29.69 1.05
CA ILE A 604 9.03 30.66 -0.05
C ILE A 604 7.57 30.94 -0.41
N LYS A 605 7.25 32.20 -0.68
CA LYS A 605 5.92 32.57 -1.20
C LYS A 605 5.75 32.19 -2.65
N VAL A 606 4.51 31.91 -3.06
CA VAL A 606 4.12 31.85 -4.47
C VAL A 606 4.64 33.10 -5.20
N GLY A 607 5.24 32.91 -6.39
CA GLY A 607 5.89 33.98 -7.17
C GLY A 607 7.26 34.44 -6.66
N GLY A 608 7.71 33.95 -5.49
CA GLY A 608 9.02 34.25 -4.93
C GLY A 608 10.17 33.56 -5.66
N SER A 609 11.40 33.88 -5.27
CA SER A 609 12.62 33.28 -5.80
C SER A 609 13.56 32.79 -4.69
N PHE A 610 14.35 31.77 -4.98
CA PHE A 610 15.36 31.24 -4.08
C PHE A 610 16.55 30.68 -4.85
N THR A 611 17.67 30.47 -4.16
CA THR A 611 18.90 29.94 -4.76
C THR A 611 19.18 28.53 -4.26
N ILE A 612 19.54 27.65 -5.19
CA ILE A 612 19.99 26.29 -4.96
C ILE A 612 21.50 26.25 -5.19
N ASN A 613 22.24 25.73 -4.22
CA ASN A 613 23.65 25.40 -4.37
C ASN A 613 23.79 23.90 -4.64
N LEU A 614 24.59 23.55 -5.65
CA LEU A 614 24.95 22.16 -5.94
C LEU A 614 26.41 21.89 -5.55
N SER A 615 26.68 20.69 -5.05
CA SER A 615 28.06 20.28 -4.74
C SER A 615 28.94 20.21 -5.99
N VAL A 616 28.37 19.86 -7.14
CA VAL A 616 29.02 19.85 -8.45
C VAL A 616 28.07 20.46 -9.47
N SER A 617 28.56 21.44 -10.23
CA SER A 617 27.75 22.11 -11.26
C SER A 617 27.65 21.25 -12.52
N ALA A 618 26.46 21.16 -13.11
CA ALA A 618 26.21 20.40 -14.33
C ALA A 618 25.34 21.19 -15.31
N LEU A 619 25.39 20.85 -16.58
CA LEU A 619 24.55 21.47 -17.62
C LEU A 619 23.24 20.68 -17.79
N ASN A 620 22.21 21.34 -18.34
CA ASN A 620 20.92 20.74 -18.70
C ASN A 620 20.20 20.05 -17.53
N LEU A 621 20.35 20.58 -16.32
CA LEU A 621 19.62 20.13 -15.15
C LEU A 621 18.15 20.50 -15.24
N LYS A 622 17.28 19.64 -14.72
CA LYS A 622 15.86 19.89 -14.58
C LYS A 622 15.53 20.11 -13.10
N PHE A 623 14.74 21.13 -12.80
CA PHE A 623 14.33 21.49 -11.46
C PHE A 623 12.84 21.25 -11.33
N VAL A 624 12.41 20.58 -10.26
CA VAL A 624 11.01 20.20 -10.10
C VAL A 624 10.62 20.21 -8.64
N LEU A 625 9.41 20.71 -8.38
CA LEU A 625 8.72 20.51 -7.12
C LEU A 625 7.69 19.39 -7.29
N VAL A 626 7.66 18.44 -6.35
CA VAL A 626 6.58 17.45 -6.23
C VAL A 626 5.95 17.60 -4.85
N ARG A 627 4.65 17.89 -4.80
CA ARG A 627 3.94 18.07 -3.52
C ARG A 627 3.90 16.74 -2.79
N MET A 628 4.20 16.76 -1.48
CA MET A 628 4.21 15.54 -0.66
C MET A 628 2.81 14.92 -0.65
N GLY A 629 2.74 13.60 -0.83
CA GLY A 629 1.47 12.89 -0.98
C GLY A 629 0.83 12.44 0.33
N SER A 630 -0.46 12.19 0.26
CA SER A 630 -1.25 11.42 1.23
C SER A 630 -2.21 10.52 0.47
N VAL A 631 -2.29 9.25 0.82
CA VAL A 631 -2.96 8.25 -0.01
C VAL A 631 -3.76 7.26 0.82
N THR A 632 -4.94 6.92 0.32
CA THR A 632 -5.75 5.78 0.76
C THR A 632 -6.77 5.45 -0.32
N HIS A 633 -7.19 4.20 -0.45
CA HIS A 633 -8.29 3.80 -1.37
C HIS A 633 -8.13 4.32 -2.81
N SER A 634 -6.91 4.26 -3.38
CA SER A 634 -6.57 4.79 -4.71
C SER A 634 -6.65 6.32 -4.87
N VAL A 635 -6.93 7.06 -3.79
CA VAL A 635 -7.07 8.52 -3.79
C VAL A 635 -5.81 9.17 -3.22
N ASN A 636 -5.18 10.02 -4.02
CA ASN A 636 -4.11 10.92 -3.58
C ASN A 636 -4.25 12.28 -4.27
N THR A 637 -4.96 13.19 -3.62
CA THR A 637 -5.28 14.55 -4.12
C THR A 637 -4.18 15.58 -3.79
N ASP A 638 -3.29 15.24 -2.86
CA ASP A 638 -2.22 16.10 -2.40
C ASP A 638 -1.05 16.13 -3.40
N GLN A 639 -0.70 15.01 -4.01
CA GLN A 639 0.42 14.93 -4.95
C GLN A 639 0.16 15.76 -6.23
N ARG A 640 1.18 16.50 -6.66
CA ARG A 640 1.24 17.15 -7.98
C ARG A 640 2.67 17.51 -8.31
N ARG A 641 2.99 17.59 -9.60
CA ARG A 641 4.33 17.94 -10.08
C ARG A 641 4.35 19.29 -10.79
N ILE A 642 5.33 20.11 -10.43
CA ILE A 642 5.54 21.47 -10.94
C ILE A 642 7.00 21.61 -11.44
N PRO A 643 7.26 21.53 -12.75
CA PRO A 643 8.56 21.89 -13.29
C PRO A 643 8.87 23.36 -13.08
N LEU A 644 10.12 23.64 -12.78
CA LEU A 644 10.64 24.98 -12.58
C LEU A 644 11.45 25.36 -13.81
N THR A 645 10.86 26.16 -14.68
CA THR A 645 11.44 26.55 -15.98
C THR A 645 12.18 27.87 -15.95
N ASN A 646 11.84 28.76 -15.02
CA ASN A 646 12.52 30.04 -14.83
C ASN A 646 13.70 29.87 -13.86
N VAL A 647 14.84 29.44 -14.42
CA VAL A 647 16.08 29.17 -13.67
C VAL A 647 17.25 29.87 -14.34
N SER A 648 17.96 30.71 -13.59
CA SER A 648 19.21 31.34 -14.01
C SER A 648 20.40 30.77 -13.25
N ARG A 649 21.54 30.60 -13.92
CA ARG A 649 22.76 30.02 -13.33
C ARG A 649 23.87 31.06 -13.20
N SER A 650 24.54 31.06 -12.04
CA SER A 650 25.80 31.78 -11.81
C SER A 650 26.78 30.85 -11.06
N GLY A 651 27.74 30.26 -11.79
CA GLY A 651 28.67 29.27 -11.22
C GLY A 651 27.96 27.99 -10.74
N PRO A 652 28.08 27.59 -9.46
CA PRO A 652 27.33 26.47 -8.85
C PRO A 652 25.94 26.86 -8.33
N ASN A 653 25.56 28.14 -8.43
CA ASN A 653 24.30 28.68 -7.93
C ASN A 653 23.23 28.71 -9.02
N TYR A 654 22.04 28.25 -8.66
CA TYR A 654 20.85 28.27 -9.52
C TYR A 654 19.75 29.06 -8.82
N THR A 655 19.43 30.23 -9.35
CA THR A 655 18.30 31.03 -8.86
C THR A 655 17.05 30.60 -9.60
N VAL A 656 16.05 30.19 -8.85
CA VAL A 656 14.76 29.68 -9.34
C VAL A 656 13.67 30.69 -8.98
N SER A 657 12.85 31.07 -9.96
CA SER A 657 11.61 31.83 -9.74
C SER A 657 10.41 30.88 -9.79
N LEU A 658 9.59 30.90 -8.73
CA LEU A 658 8.40 30.06 -8.62
C LEU A 658 7.24 30.61 -9.46
N PRO A 659 6.31 29.75 -9.92
CA PRO A 659 5.02 30.20 -10.44
C PRO A 659 4.31 31.12 -9.44
N ASN A 660 3.63 32.15 -9.96
CA ASN A 660 2.94 33.18 -9.17
C ASN A 660 1.44 32.91 -8.97
N ASP A 661 0.92 31.79 -9.49
CA ASP A 661 -0.47 31.38 -9.30
C ASP A 661 -0.54 30.23 -8.27
N SER A 662 -1.19 30.48 -7.14
CA SER A 662 -1.32 29.50 -6.06
C SER A 662 -2.26 28.34 -6.41
N GLY A 663 -3.05 28.42 -7.49
CA GLY A 663 -3.80 27.28 -8.02
C GLY A 663 -2.94 26.31 -8.83
N VAL A 664 -1.83 26.81 -9.38
CA VAL A 664 -0.78 25.96 -9.96
C VAL A 664 0.11 25.43 -8.85
N LEU A 665 0.67 26.33 -8.04
CA LEU A 665 1.57 26.01 -6.93
C LEU A 665 0.83 26.12 -5.60
N ILE A 666 0.02 25.10 -5.29
CA ILE A 666 -0.80 25.02 -4.06
C ILE A 666 0.10 25.16 -2.82
N PRO A 667 -0.28 25.96 -1.82
CA PRO A 667 0.51 26.08 -0.58
C PRO A 667 0.67 24.72 0.14
N GLY A 668 1.80 24.52 0.81
CA GLY A 668 2.11 23.26 1.50
C GLY A 668 3.55 22.81 1.32
N MET A 669 3.80 21.53 1.62
CA MET A 669 5.13 20.94 1.67
C MET A 669 5.45 20.18 0.37
N TYR A 670 6.63 20.44 -0.19
CA TYR A 670 7.10 19.88 -1.45
C TYR A 670 8.46 19.25 -1.31
N TYR A 671 8.69 18.20 -2.09
CA TYR A 671 10.02 17.76 -2.48
C TYR A 671 10.55 18.64 -3.60
N LEU A 672 11.72 19.24 -3.38
CA LEU A 672 12.54 19.84 -4.43
C LEU A 672 13.55 18.81 -4.92
N PHE A 673 13.43 18.42 -6.19
CA PHE A 673 14.40 17.58 -6.87
C PHE A 673 15.17 18.38 -7.93
N VAL A 674 16.45 18.04 -8.07
CA VAL A 674 17.27 18.43 -9.22
C VAL A 674 17.65 17.16 -9.97
N SER A 675 17.20 17.04 -11.22
CA SER A 675 17.51 15.89 -12.06
C SER A 675 18.62 16.19 -13.05
N SER A 676 19.49 15.20 -13.26
CA SER A 676 20.50 15.25 -14.32
C SER A 676 19.85 15.32 -15.71
N ALA A 677 20.65 15.59 -16.74
CA ALA A 677 20.17 15.57 -18.13
C ALA A 677 19.54 14.21 -18.52
N ASN A 678 20.04 13.12 -17.93
CA ASN A 678 19.56 11.75 -18.15
C ASN A 678 18.35 11.40 -17.26
N GLY A 679 17.86 12.34 -16.43
CA GLY A 679 16.66 12.18 -15.62
C GLY A 679 16.91 11.72 -14.17
N THR A 680 18.12 11.32 -13.80
CA THR A 680 18.46 10.86 -12.44
C THR A 680 18.24 11.98 -11.41
N PRO A 681 17.28 11.86 -10.48
CA PRO A 681 16.97 12.91 -9.51
C PRO A 681 17.97 12.93 -8.35
N SER A 682 18.17 14.09 -7.73
CA SER A 682 18.84 14.24 -6.42
C SER A 682 18.04 13.56 -5.30
N LEU A 683 18.61 13.43 -4.10
CA LEU A 683 17.75 13.38 -2.91
C LEU A 683 16.97 14.70 -2.81
N ALA A 684 15.72 14.65 -2.37
CA ALA A 684 14.89 15.83 -2.25
C ALA A 684 15.39 16.74 -1.13
N ARG A 685 15.13 18.04 -1.28
CA ARG A 685 15.05 18.97 -0.15
C ARG A 685 13.59 19.31 0.11
N THR A 686 13.20 19.34 1.37
CA THR A 686 11.86 19.81 1.74
C THR A 686 11.79 21.32 1.58
N MET A 687 10.72 21.78 0.92
CA MET A 687 10.40 23.19 0.70
C MET A 687 8.96 23.44 1.11
N GLN A 688 8.72 24.50 1.88
CA GLN A 688 7.38 24.98 2.19
C GLN A 688 7.00 26.11 1.22
N ILE A 689 5.84 25.99 0.59
CA ILE A 689 5.23 27.04 -0.21
C ILE A 689 4.15 27.75 0.59
N MET A 690 4.23 29.08 0.64
CA MET A 690 3.27 29.95 1.33
C MET A 690 2.51 30.84 0.34
N LEU A 691 1.32 31.29 0.75
CA LEU A 691 0.57 32.36 0.06
C LEU A 691 1.24 33.74 0.17
#